data_AF-A0A7W8VD58-F1
#
_entry.id   AF-A0A7W8VD58-F1
#
_cell.length_a   1.000
_cell.length_b   1.000
_cell.length_c   1.000
_cell.angle_alpha   90.00
_cell.angle_beta   90.00
_cell.angle_gamma   90.00
#
_symmetry.space_group_name_H-M   'P 1'
#
loop_
_entity.id
_entity.type
_entity.pdbx_description
1 polymer ?
#
loop_
_entity_poly.entity_id
_entity_poly.type
_entity_poly.pdbx_seq_one_letter_code
_entity_poly.pdbx_strand_id
1 'polypeptide(L)'
;MNEMNRAPEVGSGYPVGRLAKAFSTALTHHDPRVRSAAAERTEAWRRVVAGMADRTLAIGSRTPVAGMPAWVTPEVLHGGFATGRPAAGGPLRPQEQELAARFGLPADRRALYAHHLTEEGLAELTALLDGGGYELELPEQAALLAVAWLVRAGDTAAALRLLSVIEPFAAELCFTPRPAPGRRPLGGFVYRHTVEDVRGELEDREENPRVSAQQEALAVWNPFADRVLEHWLRTADGGGDVDAVRPDGWVAQGAGLLAEYERLAAEHTRCTKHRRPKENLAILLAALREAVEEGRVGARRRGLLRHAVRSMVRKRGLPGSDRHTALRAEQAAHAAAPSHRVLGRLLSARLAPLPQATGAPLAAELLGPTSAAEAGAFGVPADRPIPPKLRAITLRCLAAPLDDLVAAGLVPSAEVLAELVPALSAEAEAASAPDPALGRLVAANYRAFRNRRSLLLLNLERQVRVDELPWTQELLPHRAARKARGAAARSVLLEVGGAALAHFPGTIAPNPLVAEFSALSRAAGLGLPFTEELAADIFMGEFSPKFLRAAEIAALLLDGGLYARYYGIDYEQLFDHGGDAPARGSADVSPFSLLCRRRAGAAGSGVAAAGMVIEQQQILTTHNLAVLVHAGVGPGDGGWAGPARRAFAVAAGIVERLPRLSGPLGHVKNAAFAWRQAVFFLDRCSADERREVLSWMYEHAAGLPGHAWKRLSPVLKGLDAVLDGGDLDRDRPHDARRFLGWSDRGHWMLSDG
;
A
#
# COMPACT_ATOMS: atom_id res chain seq x y z
N MET A 1 6.19 -45.51 -15.55
CA MET A 1 7.43 -44.90 -16.10
C MET A 1 7.11 -44.20 -17.42
N ASN A 2 6.37 -43.08 -17.38
CA ASN A 2 6.26 -42.09 -18.48
C ASN A 2 5.56 -40.78 -18.02
N GLU A 3 5.71 -40.40 -16.74
CA GLU A 3 5.10 -39.19 -16.15
C GLU A 3 6.12 -38.13 -15.72
N MET A 4 7.42 -38.39 -15.90
CA MET A 4 8.50 -37.53 -15.40
C MET A 4 8.92 -36.39 -16.36
N ASN A 5 8.24 -36.21 -17.49
CA ASN A 5 8.63 -35.20 -18.49
C ASN A 5 7.47 -34.27 -18.91
N ARG A 6 6.47 -34.07 -18.05
CA ARG A 6 5.53 -32.96 -18.23
C ARG A 6 6.13 -31.71 -17.61
N ALA A 7 6.22 -30.63 -18.39
CA ALA A 7 6.48 -29.31 -17.86
C ALA A 7 5.50 -29.06 -16.69
N PRO A 8 5.95 -28.47 -15.57
CA PRO A 8 5.08 -28.19 -14.45
C PRO A 8 3.89 -27.32 -14.92
N GLU A 9 2.69 -27.88 -14.83
CA GLU A 9 1.44 -27.20 -15.16
C GLU A 9 0.81 -26.63 -13.89
N VAL A 10 0.20 -25.44 -13.99
CA VAL A 10 -0.54 -24.85 -12.87
C VAL A 10 -1.82 -25.65 -12.64
N GLY A 11 -1.95 -26.29 -11.46
CA GLY A 11 -3.15 -27.01 -11.08
C GLY A 11 -4.40 -26.12 -10.95
N SER A 12 -5.58 -26.65 -11.26
CA SER A 12 -6.85 -25.92 -11.22
C SER A 12 -7.38 -25.62 -9.81
N GLY A 13 -6.79 -26.22 -8.77
CA GLY A 13 -7.28 -26.11 -7.38
C GLY A 13 -7.33 -24.69 -6.83
N TYR A 14 -6.29 -23.87 -7.07
CA TYR A 14 -6.29 -22.48 -6.63
C TYR A 14 -7.35 -21.63 -7.36
N PRO A 15 -7.40 -21.60 -8.71
CA PRO A 15 -8.48 -20.91 -9.43
C PRO A 15 -9.90 -21.32 -9.00
N VAL A 16 -10.15 -22.62 -8.82
CA VAL A 16 -11.45 -23.14 -8.37
C VAL A 16 -11.77 -22.67 -6.96
N GLY A 17 -10.80 -22.69 -6.04
CA GLY A 17 -10.98 -22.16 -4.69
C GLY A 17 -11.28 -20.65 -4.67
N ARG A 18 -10.63 -19.87 -5.55
CA ARG A 18 -10.90 -18.44 -5.70
C ARG A 18 -12.28 -18.16 -6.28
N LEU A 19 -12.72 -18.96 -7.26
CA LEU A 19 -14.07 -18.92 -7.81
C LEU A 19 -15.12 -19.16 -6.72
N ALA A 20 -14.97 -20.24 -5.93
CA ALA A 20 -15.89 -20.57 -4.85
C ALA A 20 -15.99 -19.45 -3.80
N LYS A 21 -14.86 -18.83 -3.44
CA LYS A 21 -14.82 -17.69 -2.50
C LYS A 21 -15.53 -16.44 -3.06
N ALA A 22 -15.30 -16.13 -4.33
CA ALA A 22 -15.95 -15.00 -4.99
C ALA A 22 -17.48 -15.20 -5.05
N PHE A 23 -17.91 -16.41 -5.41
CA PHE A 23 -19.31 -16.80 -5.46
C PHE A 23 -20.00 -16.68 -4.09
N SER A 24 -19.37 -17.21 -3.03
CA SER A 24 -19.88 -17.08 -1.66
C SER A 24 -20.03 -15.61 -1.24
N THR A 25 -19.06 -14.76 -1.59
CA THR A 25 -19.10 -13.32 -1.28
C THR A 25 -20.23 -12.62 -2.04
N ALA A 26 -20.44 -12.96 -3.33
CA ALA A 26 -21.50 -12.39 -4.16
C ALA A 26 -22.90 -12.67 -3.60
N LEU A 27 -23.09 -13.84 -2.97
CA LEU A 27 -24.38 -14.25 -2.39
C LEU A 27 -24.62 -13.71 -0.98
N THR A 28 -23.58 -13.63 -0.14
CA THR A 28 -23.75 -13.47 1.31
C THR A 28 -23.36 -12.09 1.87
N HIS A 29 -22.67 -11.26 1.09
CA HIS A 29 -22.18 -9.98 1.61
C HIS A 29 -23.31 -8.95 1.78
N HIS A 30 -23.32 -8.23 2.90
CA HIS A 30 -24.37 -7.26 3.25
C HIS A 30 -24.38 -6.02 2.34
N ASP A 31 -23.20 -5.53 1.94
CA ASP A 31 -23.04 -4.38 1.03
C ASP A 31 -23.33 -4.75 -0.45
N PRO A 32 -24.31 -4.11 -1.12
CA PRO A 32 -24.61 -4.31 -2.54
C PRO A 32 -23.43 -4.05 -3.49
N ARG A 33 -22.56 -3.07 -3.21
CA ARG A 33 -21.39 -2.75 -4.05
C ARG A 33 -20.38 -3.90 -4.01
N VAL A 34 -20.15 -4.45 -2.82
CA VAL A 34 -19.26 -5.60 -2.64
C VAL A 34 -19.83 -6.86 -3.30
N ARG A 35 -21.16 -7.06 -3.28
CA ARG A 35 -21.80 -8.17 -4.01
C ARG A 35 -21.61 -8.04 -5.52
N SER A 36 -21.83 -6.86 -6.08
CA SER A 36 -21.64 -6.58 -7.51
C SER A 36 -20.19 -6.83 -7.94
N ALA A 37 -19.21 -6.28 -7.21
CA ALA A 37 -17.80 -6.54 -7.48
C ALA A 37 -17.39 -8.01 -7.30
N ALA A 38 -18.05 -8.75 -6.39
CA ALA A 38 -17.84 -10.19 -6.24
C ALA A 38 -18.44 -11.01 -7.39
N ALA A 39 -19.57 -10.58 -7.96
CA ALA A 39 -20.17 -11.21 -9.14
C ALA A 39 -19.27 -11.07 -10.38
N GLU A 40 -18.70 -9.88 -10.62
CA GLU A 40 -17.73 -9.67 -11.70
C GLU A 40 -16.49 -10.56 -11.53
N ARG A 41 -15.95 -10.66 -10.31
CA ARG A 41 -14.83 -11.55 -10.01
C ARG A 41 -15.18 -13.02 -10.21
N THR A 42 -16.42 -13.42 -9.91
CA THR A 42 -16.91 -14.79 -10.15
C THR A 42 -16.85 -15.10 -11.64
N GLU A 43 -17.35 -14.19 -12.48
CA GLU A 43 -17.34 -14.38 -13.92
C GLU A 43 -15.91 -14.41 -14.49
N ALA A 44 -15.01 -13.57 -13.96
CA ALA A 44 -13.61 -13.59 -14.36
C ALA A 44 -12.91 -14.91 -13.99
N TRP A 45 -13.09 -15.42 -12.77
CA TRP A 45 -12.52 -16.71 -12.36
C TRP A 45 -13.15 -17.89 -13.12
N ARG A 46 -14.43 -17.81 -13.49
CA ARG A 46 -15.08 -18.79 -14.35
C ARG A 46 -14.39 -18.89 -15.71
N ARG A 47 -14.07 -17.75 -16.33
CA ARG A 47 -13.29 -17.71 -17.58
C ARG A 47 -11.92 -18.36 -17.45
N VAL A 48 -11.20 -18.07 -16.35
CA VAL A 48 -9.89 -18.70 -16.09
C VAL A 48 -10.01 -20.22 -16.03
N VAL A 49 -10.97 -20.75 -15.25
CA VAL A 49 -11.16 -22.19 -15.09
C VAL A 49 -11.58 -22.85 -16.40
N ALA A 50 -12.53 -22.26 -17.13
CA ALA A 50 -12.98 -22.76 -18.42
C ALA A 50 -11.84 -22.75 -19.46
N GLY A 51 -11.09 -21.64 -19.54
CA GLY A 51 -10.00 -21.48 -20.49
C GLY A 51 -8.81 -22.40 -20.22
N MET A 52 -8.54 -22.73 -18.95
CA MET A 52 -7.58 -23.77 -18.60
C MET A 52 -8.07 -25.17 -19.02
N ALA A 53 -9.37 -25.44 -18.91
CA ALA A 53 -9.95 -26.73 -19.26
C ALA A 53 -10.02 -26.98 -20.77
N ASP A 54 -10.34 -25.96 -21.56
CA ASP A 54 -10.41 -26.04 -23.04
C ASP A 54 -9.08 -25.71 -23.75
N ARG A 55 -8.03 -25.37 -22.98
CA ARG A 55 -6.68 -25.02 -23.45
C ARG A 55 -6.59 -23.74 -24.28
N THR A 56 -7.59 -22.88 -24.23
CA THR A 56 -7.46 -21.49 -24.72
C THR A 56 -6.54 -20.65 -23.84
N LEU A 57 -6.31 -21.09 -22.58
CA LEU A 57 -5.37 -20.50 -21.64
C LEU A 57 -4.21 -21.44 -21.28
N ALA A 58 -2.99 -20.96 -21.49
CA ALA A 58 -1.74 -21.58 -21.07
C ALA A 58 -1.13 -20.82 -19.88
N ILE A 59 -1.73 -20.97 -18.69
CA ILE A 59 -1.25 -20.30 -17.46
C ILE A 59 0.15 -20.81 -17.10
N GLY A 60 1.05 -19.89 -16.77
CA GLY A 60 2.48 -20.17 -16.60
C GLY A 60 3.34 -19.76 -17.80
N SER A 61 2.71 -19.38 -18.92
CA SER A 61 3.40 -18.90 -20.13
C SER A 61 3.37 -17.37 -20.27
N ARG A 62 4.37 -16.83 -20.95
CA ARG A 62 4.51 -15.44 -21.39
C ARG A 62 3.45 -15.03 -22.41
N THR A 63 2.88 -15.98 -23.16
CA THR A 63 1.73 -15.77 -24.06
C THR A 63 0.58 -16.66 -23.62
N PRO A 64 -0.08 -16.32 -22.48
CA PRO A 64 -1.02 -17.23 -21.83
C PRO A 64 -2.36 -17.33 -22.56
N VAL A 65 -2.64 -16.49 -23.56
CA VAL A 65 -3.90 -16.48 -24.32
C VAL A 65 -3.61 -16.86 -25.77
N ALA A 66 -4.28 -17.91 -26.25
CA ALA A 66 -4.12 -18.37 -27.63
C ALA A 66 -4.44 -17.27 -28.65
N GLY A 67 -3.58 -17.11 -29.67
CA GLY A 67 -3.76 -16.12 -30.74
C GLY A 67 -3.41 -14.68 -30.38
N MET A 68 -3.11 -14.37 -29.10
CA MET A 68 -2.67 -13.03 -28.71
C MET A 68 -1.14 -12.92 -28.73
N PRO A 69 -0.58 -11.91 -29.44
CA PRO A 69 0.84 -11.62 -29.39
C PRO A 69 1.30 -11.26 -27.98
N ALA A 70 2.57 -11.51 -27.67
CA ALA A 70 3.13 -11.20 -26.36
C ALA A 70 3.02 -9.71 -25.98
N TRP A 71 3.06 -8.79 -26.96
CA TRP A 71 2.97 -7.36 -26.68
C TRP A 71 1.57 -6.92 -26.21
N VAL A 72 0.52 -7.69 -26.48
CA VAL A 72 -0.84 -7.41 -26.01
C VAL A 72 -0.91 -7.64 -24.51
N THR A 73 -1.42 -6.64 -23.80
CA THR A 73 -1.60 -6.67 -22.35
C THR A 73 -2.84 -7.50 -22.02
N PRO A 74 -2.71 -8.66 -21.35
CA PRO A 74 -3.86 -9.44 -20.92
C PRO A 74 -4.55 -8.79 -19.71
N GLU A 75 -5.85 -9.03 -19.56
CA GLU A 75 -6.56 -8.84 -18.30
C GLU A 75 -6.10 -9.93 -17.31
N VAL A 76 -5.62 -9.51 -16.13
CA VAL A 76 -4.99 -10.43 -15.16
C VAL A 76 -5.62 -10.30 -13.76
N LEU A 77 -6.00 -11.44 -13.20
CA LEU A 77 -6.50 -11.56 -11.83
C LEU A 77 -5.37 -11.68 -10.81
N HIS A 78 -5.73 -11.53 -9.54
CA HIS A 78 -4.79 -11.69 -8.44
C HIS A 78 -4.09 -13.07 -8.48
N GLY A 79 -2.77 -13.06 -8.32
CA GLY A 79 -1.93 -14.26 -8.48
C GLY A 79 -1.39 -14.44 -9.90
N GLY A 80 -1.62 -13.50 -10.83
CA GLY A 80 -1.02 -13.52 -12.17
C GLY A 80 -1.78 -14.36 -13.20
N PHE A 81 -3.05 -14.67 -12.96
CA PHE A 81 -3.88 -15.49 -13.85
C PHE A 81 -4.53 -14.63 -14.94
N ALA A 82 -4.16 -14.88 -16.21
CA ALA A 82 -4.81 -14.24 -17.36
C ALA A 82 -6.26 -14.73 -17.52
N THR A 83 -7.19 -13.84 -17.85
CA THR A 83 -8.63 -14.16 -18.02
C THR A 83 -9.01 -14.61 -19.42
N GLY A 84 -8.09 -14.51 -20.38
CA GLY A 84 -8.36 -14.74 -21.82
C GLY A 84 -8.81 -13.51 -22.59
N ARG A 85 -8.93 -12.35 -21.94
CA ARG A 85 -9.27 -11.09 -22.61
C ARG A 85 -8.07 -10.14 -22.65
N PRO A 86 -7.95 -9.29 -23.68
CA PRO A 86 -7.00 -8.20 -23.65
C PRO A 86 -7.53 -7.06 -22.78
N ALA A 87 -6.67 -6.44 -21.98
CA ALA A 87 -7.01 -5.30 -21.13
C ALA A 87 -7.42 -4.07 -21.95
N ALA A 88 -6.83 -3.89 -23.13
CA ALA A 88 -7.21 -2.85 -24.09
C ALA A 88 -8.47 -3.20 -24.89
N GLY A 89 -9.07 -4.37 -24.67
CA GLY A 89 -10.28 -4.82 -25.35
C GLY A 89 -11.58 -4.50 -24.60
N GLY A 90 -12.63 -5.25 -24.93
CA GLY A 90 -13.95 -5.12 -24.31
C GLY A 90 -14.79 -3.96 -24.87
N PRO A 91 -15.85 -3.53 -24.15
CA PRO A 91 -16.70 -2.41 -24.58
C PRO A 91 -15.91 -1.13 -24.87
N LEU A 92 -16.47 -0.25 -25.70
CA LEU A 92 -15.88 1.07 -25.93
C LEU A 92 -15.77 1.84 -24.62
N ARG A 93 -14.58 2.38 -24.37
CA ARG A 93 -14.28 3.24 -23.23
C ARG A 93 -14.96 4.60 -23.40
N PRO A 94 -15.23 5.35 -22.31
CA PRO A 94 -15.92 6.64 -22.40
C PRO A 94 -15.29 7.61 -23.41
N GLN A 95 -13.97 7.72 -23.44
CA GLN A 95 -13.27 8.58 -24.42
C GLN A 95 -13.43 8.12 -25.88
N GLU A 96 -13.57 6.81 -26.12
CA GLU A 96 -13.82 6.28 -27.47
C GLU A 96 -15.23 6.63 -27.94
N GLN A 97 -16.21 6.60 -27.03
CA GLN A 97 -17.59 6.99 -27.29
C GLN A 97 -17.71 8.49 -27.56
N GLU A 98 -17.04 9.31 -26.75
CA GLU A 98 -16.98 10.77 -26.92
C GLU A 98 -16.33 11.14 -28.27
N LEU A 99 -15.25 10.46 -28.64
CA LEU A 99 -14.57 10.68 -29.92
C LEU A 99 -15.45 10.29 -31.10
N ALA A 100 -16.13 9.14 -31.03
CA ALA A 100 -17.07 8.70 -32.06
C ALA A 100 -18.20 9.72 -32.25
N ALA A 101 -18.77 10.20 -31.15
CA ALA A 101 -19.83 11.21 -31.17
C ALA A 101 -19.35 12.55 -31.75
N ARG A 102 -18.15 13.02 -31.36
CA ARG A 102 -17.58 14.29 -31.82
C ARG A 102 -17.38 14.34 -33.33
N PHE A 103 -16.95 13.24 -33.94
CA PHE A 103 -16.66 13.15 -35.38
C PHE A 103 -17.77 12.49 -36.20
N GLY A 104 -18.92 12.17 -35.58
CA GLY A 104 -20.03 11.51 -36.26
C GLY A 104 -19.69 10.12 -36.80
N LEU A 105 -18.77 9.41 -36.16
CA LEU A 105 -18.31 8.08 -36.55
C LEU A 105 -19.20 6.98 -35.95
N PRO A 106 -19.27 5.80 -36.59
CA PRO A 106 -19.79 4.61 -35.95
C PRO A 106 -19.11 4.35 -34.59
N ALA A 107 -19.90 3.89 -33.61
CA ALA A 107 -19.41 3.52 -32.29
C ALA A 107 -18.72 2.15 -32.30
N ASP A 108 -17.65 2.01 -33.10
CA ASP A 108 -16.76 0.85 -33.14
C ASP A 108 -15.29 1.26 -33.29
N ARG A 109 -14.38 0.42 -32.80
CA ARG A 109 -12.93 0.74 -32.75
C ARG A 109 -12.29 0.84 -34.13
N ARG A 110 -12.80 0.12 -35.13
CA ARG A 110 -12.21 0.12 -36.47
C ARG A 110 -12.44 1.47 -37.16
N ALA A 111 -13.62 2.06 -36.99
CA ALA A 111 -13.92 3.39 -37.48
C ALA A 111 -13.01 4.46 -36.82
N LEU A 112 -12.85 4.40 -35.49
CA LEU A 112 -11.97 5.30 -34.74
C LEU A 112 -10.50 5.18 -35.16
N TYR A 113 -10.01 3.94 -35.30
CA TYR A 113 -8.67 3.66 -35.80
C TYR A 113 -8.45 4.26 -37.20
N ALA A 114 -9.38 4.03 -38.13
CA ALA A 114 -9.28 4.56 -39.49
C ALA A 114 -9.31 6.10 -39.51
N HIS A 115 -10.14 6.74 -38.68
CA HIS A 115 -10.18 8.19 -38.56
C HIS A 115 -8.83 8.79 -38.13
N HIS A 116 -8.15 8.17 -37.15
CA HIS A 116 -6.83 8.63 -36.71
C HIS A 116 -5.73 8.56 -37.77
N LEU A 117 -5.92 7.78 -38.85
CA LEU A 117 -4.98 7.70 -39.97
C LEU A 117 -5.29 8.71 -41.10
N THR A 118 -6.35 9.51 -40.96
CA THR A 118 -6.63 10.64 -41.85
C THR A 118 -5.73 11.84 -41.53
N GLU A 119 -5.68 12.82 -42.43
CA GLU A 119 -4.95 14.07 -42.19
C GLU A 119 -5.45 14.80 -40.92
N GLU A 120 -6.78 14.88 -40.74
CA GLU A 120 -7.41 15.48 -39.55
C GLU A 120 -7.05 14.71 -38.27
N GLY A 121 -7.14 13.37 -38.31
CA GLY A 121 -6.81 12.53 -37.17
C GLY A 121 -5.34 12.58 -36.76
N LEU A 122 -4.42 12.60 -37.74
CA LEU A 122 -2.98 12.77 -37.50
C LEU A 122 -2.66 14.17 -36.95
N ALA A 123 -3.37 15.21 -37.40
CA ALA A 123 -3.24 16.56 -36.85
C ALA A 123 -3.68 16.62 -35.38
N GLU A 124 -4.77 15.95 -35.00
CA GLU A 124 -5.21 15.85 -33.60
C GLU A 124 -4.18 15.13 -32.72
N LEU A 125 -3.66 13.98 -33.18
CA LEU A 125 -2.61 13.25 -32.45
C LEU A 125 -1.33 14.07 -32.31
N THR A 126 -0.97 14.85 -33.33
CA THR A 126 0.18 15.77 -33.29
C THR A 126 -0.03 16.89 -32.27
N ALA A 127 -1.22 17.48 -32.22
CA ALA A 127 -1.56 18.48 -31.21
C ALA A 127 -1.47 17.93 -29.78
N LEU A 128 -1.89 16.68 -29.56
CA LEU A 128 -1.72 15.99 -28.28
C LEU A 128 -0.24 15.80 -27.94
N LEU A 129 0.59 15.37 -28.89
CA LEU A 129 2.04 15.22 -28.71
C LEU A 129 2.70 16.54 -28.30
N ASP A 130 2.36 17.63 -28.99
CA ASP A 130 2.95 18.96 -28.74
C ASP A 130 2.50 19.56 -27.42
N GLY A 131 1.21 19.46 -27.10
CA GLY A 131 0.65 19.94 -25.83
C GLY A 131 0.97 19.05 -24.63
N GLY A 132 1.28 17.77 -24.84
CA GLY A 132 1.43 16.78 -23.77
C GLY A 132 0.15 16.48 -22.99
N GLY A 133 -1.01 16.96 -23.49
CA GLY A 133 -2.30 16.88 -22.84
C GLY A 133 -3.00 15.55 -23.08
N TYR A 134 -2.33 14.43 -22.81
CA TYR A 134 -2.88 13.08 -22.96
C TYR A 134 -2.47 12.16 -21.81
N GLU A 135 -3.20 11.05 -21.69
CA GLU A 135 -2.92 9.96 -20.78
C GLU A 135 -3.00 8.63 -21.48
N LEU A 136 -2.11 7.73 -21.06
CA LEU A 136 -2.07 6.34 -21.46
C LEU A 136 -2.32 5.50 -20.21
N GLU A 137 -3.48 4.85 -20.17
CA GLU A 137 -3.82 3.87 -19.13
C GLU A 137 -3.11 2.55 -19.40
N LEU A 138 -3.03 2.19 -20.68
CA LEU A 138 -2.38 0.99 -21.19
C LEU A 138 -1.35 1.37 -22.25
N PRO A 139 -0.24 0.61 -22.37
CA PRO A 139 0.83 0.97 -23.28
C PRO A 139 0.41 0.92 -24.76
N GLU A 140 -0.60 0.11 -25.12
CA GLU A 140 -1.19 0.04 -26.46
C GLU A 140 -1.70 1.39 -26.96
N GLN A 141 -2.21 2.25 -26.06
CA GLN A 141 -2.70 3.59 -26.40
C GLN A 141 -1.59 4.53 -26.88
N ALA A 142 -0.32 4.15 -26.73
CA ALA A 142 0.82 4.88 -27.29
C ALA A 142 0.97 4.66 -28.80
N ALA A 143 0.38 3.60 -29.37
CA ALA A 143 0.70 3.14 -30.72
C ALA A 143 0.39 4.20 -31.79
N LEU A 144 -0.80 4.80 -31.77
CA LEU A 144 -1.18 5.82 -32.75
C LEU A 144 -0.42 7.15 -32.55
N LEU A 145 -0.08 7.50 -31.30
CA LEU A 145 0.82 8.64 -31.04
C LEU A 145 2.23 8.38 -31.59
N ALA A 146 2.73 7.15 -31.51
CA ALA A 146 4.01 6.79 -32.11
C ALA A 146 3.96 6.87 -33.64
N VAL A 147 2.86 6.42 -34.28
CA VAL A 147 2.63 6.58 -35.72
C VAL A 147 2.65 8.06 -36.10
N ALA A 148 1.88 8.91 -35.42
CA ALA A 148 1.84 10.34 -35.70
C ALA A 148 3.22 11.00 -35.53
N TRP A 149 3.97 10.62 -34.49
CA TRP A 149 5.33 11.10 -34.28
C TRP A 149 6.29 10.67 -35.38
N LEU A 150 6.25 9.40 -35.81
CA LEU A 150 7.11 8.85 -36.88
C LEU A 150 6.85 9.53 -38.22
N VAL A 151 5.57 9.74 -38.58
CA VAL A 151 5.17 10.48 -39.78
C VAL A 151 5.71 11.91 -39.73
N ARG A 152 5.56 12.59 -38.58
CA ARG A 152 6.10 13.94 -38.36
C ARG A 152 7.63 14.00 -38.46
N ALA A 153 8.32 12.96 -38.00
CA ALA A 153 9.77 12.85 -38.09
C ALA A 153 10.28 12.47 -39.50
N GLY A 154 9.37 12.22 -40.46
CA GLY A 154 9.70 11.80 -41.83
C GLY A 154 10.03 10.31 -41.97
N ASP A 155 9.83 9.51 -40.92
CA ASP A 155 10.08 8.06 -40.94
C ASP A 155 8.80 7.27 -41.25
N THR A 156 8.25 7.52 -42.43
CA THR A 156 7.02 6.87 -42.91
C THR A 156 7.18 5.35 -43.02
N ALA A 157 8.40 4.86 -43.30
CA ALA A 157 8.66 3.43 -43.37
C ALA A 157 8.47 2.74 -42.01
N ALA A 158 8.96 3.35 -40.92
CA ALA A 158 8.70 2.86 -39.56
C ALA A 158 7.22 2.93 -39.19
N ALA A 159 6.54 4.02 -39.56
CA ALA A 159 5.10 4.16 -39.33
C ALA A 159 4.30 3.03 -40.00
N LEU A 160 4.61 2.71 -41.28
CA LEU A 160 3.94 1.64 -42.01
C LEU A 160 4.23 0.23 -41.43
N ARG A 161 5.46 -0.02 -40.96
CA ARG A 161 5.79 -1.27 -40.25
C ARG A 161 5.03 -1.39 -38.94
N LEU A 162 4.90 -0.30 -38.18
CA LEU A 162 4.11 -0.30 -36.96
C LEU A 162 2.63 -0.60 -37.25
N LEU A 163 2.06 0.07 -38.26
CA LEU A 163 0.67 -0.11 -38.67
C LEU A 163 0.39 -1.56 -39.07
N SER A 164 1.28 -2.21 -39.83
CA SER A 164 1.08 -3.61 -40.25
C SER A 164 1.04 -4.61 -39.08
N VAL A 165 1.67 -4.27 -37.95
CA VAL A 165 1.63 -5.09 -36.73
C VAL A 165 0.33 -4.89 -35.95
N ILE A 166 -0.19 -3.66 -35.88
CA ILE A 166 -1.34 -3.32 -35.01
C ILE A 166 -2.70 -3.39 -35.75
N GLU A 167 -2.72 -3.20 -37.06
CA GLU A 167 -3.94 -3.20 -37.88
C GLU A 167 -4.79 -4.47 -37.73
N PRO A 168 -4.23 -5.70 -37.63
CA PRO A 168 -5.02 -6.91 -37.39
C PRO A 168 -5.88 -6.85 -36.12
N PHE A 169 -5.52 -5.99 -35.16
CA PHE A 169 -6.19 -5.84 -33.88
C PHE A 169 -7.02 -4.54 -33.76
N ALA A 170 -7.12 -3.74 -34.82
CA ALA A 170 -7.77 -2.42 -34.81
C ALA A 170 -9.26 -2.45 -34.43
N ALA A 171 -9.94 -3.58 -34.67
CA ALA A 171 -11.35 -3.76 -34.29
C ALA A 171 -11.52 -4.18 -32.82
N GLU A 172 -10.48 -4.74 -32.20
CA GLU A 172 -10.54 -5.34 -30.86
C GLU A 172 -9.90 -4.46 -29.79
N LEU A 173 -8.75 -3.85 -30.07
CA LEU A 173 -7.92 -3.15 -29.08
C LEU A 173 -8.05 -1.62 -29.17
N CYS A 174 -8.10 -0.98 -28.02
CA CYS A 174 -8.06 0.47 -27.88
C CYS A 174 -6.62 0.98 -28.09
N PHE A 175 -6.35 1.54 -29.27
CA PHE A 175 -5.10 2.25 -29.58
C PHE A 175 -5.21 3.77 -29.41
N THR A 176 -6.40 4.28 -29.11
CA THR A 176 -6.67 5.71 -28.97
C THR A 176 -6.20 6.23 -27.60
N PRO A 177 -5.36 7.29 -27.55
CA PRO A 177 -4.98 7.91 -26.29
C PRO A 177 -6.15 8.65 -25.65
N ARG A 178 -6.13 8.83 -24.33
CA ARG A 178 -7.15 9.63 -23.63
C ARG A 178 -6.69 11.10 -23.56
N PRO A 179 -7.44 12.08 -24.10
CA PRO A 179 -7.14 13.49 -23.88
C PRO A 179 -7.18 13.86 -22.39
N ALA A 180 -6.19 14.62 -21.93
CA ALA A 180 -6.01 15.03 -20.54
C ALA A 180 -5.41 16.44 -20.47
N PRO A 181 -6.19 17.49 -20.78
CA PRO A 181 -5.70 18.86 -20.81
C PRO A 181 -5.22 19.31 -19.41
N GLY A 182 -4.14 20.08 -19.36
CA GLY A 182 -3.59 20.62 -18.11
C GLY A 182 -2.58 19.73 -17.38
N ARG A 183 -2.31 18.53 -17.89
CA ARG A 183 -1.22 17.69 -17.36
C ARG A 183 0.13 18.32 -17.65
N ARG A 184 0.96 18.46 -16.61
CA ARG A 184 2.33 18.98 -16.73
C ARG A 184 3.34 17.95 -16.24
N PRO A 185 4.57 17.91 -16.81
CA PRO A 185 5.67 17.14 -16.24
C PRO A 185 5.95 17.58 -14.80
N LEU A 186 6.25 16.63 -13.93
CA LEU A 186 6.47 16.89 -12.50
C LEU A 186 7.91 17.33 -12.20
N GLY A 187 8.86 17.05 -13.09
CA GLY A 187 10.22 17.59 -13.01
C GLY A 187 11.01 17.02 -11.83
N GLY A 188 11.03 15.70 -11.68
CA GLY A 188 11.68 14.99 -10.58
C GLY A 188 10.81 14.82 -9.34
N PHE A 189 9.60 15.39 -9.33
CA PHE A 189 8.69 15.26 -8.20
C PHE A 189 7.79 14.03 -8.37
N VAL A 190 7.51 13.38 -7.25
CA VAL A 190 6.55 12.28 -7.15
C VAL A 190 5.42 12.66 -6.22
N TYR A 191 4.29 11.97 -6.35
CA TYR A 191 3.16 12.10 -5.43
C TYR A 191 2.48 10.74 -5.28
N ARG A 192 1.93 10.48 -4.10
CA ARG A 192 1.28 9.21 -3.77
C ARG A 192 -0.16 9.12 -4.28
N HIS A 193 -0.89 10.22 -4.15
CA HIS A 193 -2.28 10.31 -4.58
C HIS A 193 -2.46 11.55 -5.45
N THR A 194 -3.37 11.47 -6.41
CA THR A 194 -3.79 12.67 -7.15
C THR A 194 -4.61 13.58 -6.23
N VAL A 195 -4.76 14.84 -6.63
CA VAL A 195 -5.69 15.76 -5.96
C VAL A 195 -7.12 15.20 -5.98
N GLU A 196 -7.53 14.59 -7.09
CA GLU A 196 -8.85 13.94 -7.22
C GLU A 196 -9.06 12.82 -6.20
N ASP A 197 -8.08 11.92 -6.05
CA ASP A 197 -8.15 10.81 -5.07
C ASP A 197 -8.34 11.33 -3.65
N VAL A 198 -7.59 12.37 -3.27
CA VAL A 198 -7.66 12.97 -1.93
C VAL A 198 -8.99 13.69 -1.72
N ARG A 199 -9.51 14.38 -2.74
CA ARG A 199 -10.84 14.99 -2.68
C ARG A 199 -11.94 13.95 -2.49
N GLY A 200 -11.89 12.86 -3.24
CA GLY A 200 -12.80 11.72 -3.06
C GLY A 200 -12.77 11.19 -1.62
N GLU A 201 -11.57 10.94 -1.08
CA GLU A 201 -11.42 10.46 0.31
C GLU A 201 -11.96 11.47 1.36
N LEU A 202 -11.84 12.77 1.10
CA LEU A 202 -12.37 13.82 1.98
C LEU A 202 -13.89 13.98 1.88
N GLU A 203 -14.47 13.79 0.69
CA GLU A 203 -15.90 13.90 0.40
C GLU A 203 -16.70 12.67 0.86
N ASP A 204 -16.15 11.48 0.68
CA ASP A 204 -16.75 10.18 1.06
C ASP A 204 -16.86 9.98 2.58
N ARG A 205 -16.41 10.95 3.38
CA ARG A 205 -16.46 10.86 4.84
C ARG A 205 -17.90 10.96 5.34
N GLU A 206 -18.39 9.83 5.83
CA GLU A 206 -19.64 9.77 6.56
C GLU A 206 -19.52 10.41 7.96
N GLU A 207 -20.65 10.94 8.44
CA GLU A 207 -20.76 11.34 9.84
C GLU A 207 -20.64 10.11 10.74
N ASN A 208 -19.74 10.16 11.73
CA ASN A 208 -19.73 9.12 12.75
C ASN A 208 -20.96 9.32 13.64
N PRO A 209 -21.94 8.39 13.65
CA PRO A 209 -23.18 8.59 14.38
C PRO A 209 -22.96 8.79 15.88
N ARG A 210 -21.88 8.23 16.44
CA ARG A 210 -21.52 8.39 17.85
C ARG A 210 -21.06 9.82 18.16
N VAL A 211 -20.34 10.46 17.24
CA VAL A 211 -19.88 11.84 17.40
C VAL A 211 -21.06 12.80 17.24
N SER A 212 -21.91 12.61 16.23
CA SER A 212 -23.12 13.43 16.05
C SER A 212 -24.07 13.30 17.25
N ALA A 213 -24.26 12.09 17.79
CA ALA A 213 -25.03 11.87 19.02
C ALA A 213 -24.38 12.51 20.26
N GLN A 214 -23.05 12.52 20.35
CA GLN A 214 -22.33 13.20 21.43
C GLN A 214 -22.49 14.73 21.34
N GLN A 215 -22.33 15.32 20.15
CA GLN A 215 -22.53 16.76 19.94
C GLN A 215 -23.95 17.19 20.33
N GLU A 216 -24.97 16.45 19.89
CA GLU A 216 -26.36 16.71 20.28
C GLU A 216 -26.58 16.55 21.80
N ALA A 217 -25.93 15.56 22.42
CA ALA A 217 -25.97 15.40 23.88
C ALA A 217 -25.36 16.61 24.62
N LEU A 218 -24.24 17.15 24.13
CA LEU A 218 -23.56 18.28 24.74
C LEU A 218 -24.27 19.61 24.50
N ALA A 219 -24.78 19.85 23.29
CA ALA A 219 -25.43 21.10 22.90
C ALA A 219 -26.87 21.22 23.39
N VAL A 220 -27.64 20.12 23.39
CA VAL A 220 -29.09 20.15 23.63
C VAL A 220 -29.42 19.47 24.95
N TRP A 221 -29.12 18.17 25.05
CA TRP A 221 -29.65 17.35 26.14
C TRP A 221 -29.03 17.65 27.49
N ASN A 222 -27.75 18.00 27.54
CA ASN A 222 -27.08 18.30 28.78
C ASN A 222 -27.52 19.66 29.38
N PRO A 223 -27.62 20.76 28.61
CA PRO A 223 -28.24 22.01 29.09
C PRO A 223 -29.71 21.85 29.48
N PHE A 224 -30.50 21.13 28.68
CA PHE A 224 -31.90 20.84 29.03
C PHE A 224 -32.00 20.04 30.33
N ALA A 225 -31.16 19.02 30.51
CA ALA A 225 -31.13 18.23 31.75
C ALA A 225 -30.80 19.06 32.98
N ASP A 226 -29.99 20.11 32.83
CA ASP A 226 -29.66 20.99 33.95
C ASP A 226 -30.81 21.93 34.31
N ARG A 227 -31.63 22.37 33.34
CA ARG A 227 -32.87 23.12 33.61
C ARG A 227 -33.90 22.27 34.34
N VAL A 228 -34.05 20.99 33.96
CA VAL A 228 -34.92 20.04 34.68
C VAL A 228 -34.37 19.75 36.08
N LEU A 229 -33.05 19.63 36.23
CA LEU A 229 -32.39 19.47 37.54
C LEU A 229 -32.62 20.70 38.43
N GLU A 230 -32.41 21.91 37.91
CA GLU A 230 -32.65 23.17 38.62
C GLU A 230 -34.10 23.28 39.07
N HIS A 231 -35.05 22.93 38.20
CA HIS A 231 -36.48 22.89 38.54
C HIS A 231 -36.77 21.95 39.72
N TRP A 232 -36.15 20.77 39.76
CA TRP A 232 -36.28 19.84 40.89
C TRP A 232 -35.59 20.35 42.16
N LEU A 233 -34.43 21.00 42.05
CA LEU A 233 -33.70 21.53 43.20
C LEU A 233 -34.48 22.63 43.94
N ARG A 234 -35.39 23.35 43.26
CA ARG A 234 -36.33 24.29 43.90
C ARG A 234 -37.32 23.64 44.86
N THR A 235 -37.46 22.32 44.81
CA THR A 235 -38.34 21.56 45.72
C THR A 235 -37.61 20.94 46.91
N ALA A 236 -36.28 21.17 47.00
CA ALA A 236 -35.46 20.66 48.07
C ALA A 236 -35.71 21.42 49.37
N ASP A 237 -35.75 20.69 50.48
CA ASP A 237 -35.70 21.29 51.82
C ASP A 237 -34.27 21.72 52.21
N GLY A 238 -34.10 22.31 53.40
CA GLY A 238 -32.79 22.68 53.93
C GLY A 238 -31.80 21.51 54.11
N GLY A 239 -32.28 20.25 54.01
CA GLY A 239 -31.46 19.03 54.02
C GLY A 239 -31.09 18.51 52.62
N GLY A 240 -31.58 19.14 51.54
CA GLY A 240 -31.28 18.77 50.15
C GLY A 240 -32.13 17.63 49.60
N ASP A 241 -33.24 17.27 50.26
CA ASP A 241 -34.16 16.24 49.79
C ASP A 241 -35.21 16.82 48.84
N VAL A 242 -35.13 16.44 47.56
CA VAL A 242 -36.06 16.88 46.51
C VAL A 242 -37.46 16.27 46.64
N ASP A 243 -38.46 16.98 46.11
CA ASP A 243 -39.89 16.73 46.24
C ASP A 243 -40.40 16.80 47.69
N ALA A 244 -39.88 17.77 48.47
CA ALA A 244 -40.26 18.04 49.85
C ALA A 244 -41.30 19.17 49.97
N VAL A 245 -41.07 20.30 49.30
CA VAL A 245 -42.01 21.43 49.22
C VAL A 245 -42.08 21.90 47.77
N ARG A 246 -43.29 22.08 47.22
CA ARG A 246 -43.47 22.58 45.85
C ARG A 246 -43.93 24.04 45.90
N PRO A 247 -43.13 25.00 45.41
CA PRO A 247 -43.52 26.41 45.36
C PRO A 247 -44.72 26.65 44.44
N ASP A 248 -45.40 27.78 44.64
CA ASP A 248 -46.48 28.21 43.77
C ASP A 248 -46.01 28.36 42.31
N GLY A 249 -46.84 27.91 41.37
CA GLY A 249 -46.52 27.92 39.94
C GLY A 249 -45.50 26.86 39.49
N TRP A 250 -44.95 26.03 40.39
CA TRP A 250 -43.99 24.99 40.04
C TRP A 250 -44.56 23.98 39.04
N VAL A 251 -45.81 23.52 39.25
CA VAL A 251 -46.48 22.56 38.35
C VAL A 251 -46.65 23.12 36.93
N ALA A 252 -47.04 24.40 36.79
CA ALA A 252 -47.20 25.04 35.49
C ALA A 252 -45.87 25.18 34.74
N GLN A 253 -44.79 25.54 35.46
CA GLN A 253 -43.44 25.59 34.89
C GLN A 253 -42.93 24.19 34.49
N GLY A 254 -43.25 23.17 35.29
CA GLY A 254 -42.95 21.76 35.00
C GLY A 254 -43.65 21.25 33.73
N ALA A 255 -44.93 21.59 33.56
CA ALA A 255 -45.68 21.29 32.33
C ALA A 255 -45.03 21.95 31.09
N GLY A 256 -44.53 23.19 31.23
CA GLY A 256 -43.76 23.86 30.19
C GLY A 256 -42.46 23.14 29.80
N LEU A 257 -41.71 22.64 30.78
CA LEU A 257 -40.50 21.84 30.52
C LEU A 257 -40.81 20.50 29.83
N LEU A 258 -41.95 19.87 30.14
CA LEU A 258 -42.40 18.65 29.46
C LEU A 258 -42.77 18.91 28.00
N ALA A 259 -43.49 20.00 27.71
CA ALA A 259 -43.80 20.41 26.34
C ALA A 259 -42.52 20.71 25.54
N GLU A 260 -41.55 21.39 26.16
CA GLU A 260 -40.25 21.64 25.54
C GLU A 260 -39.47 20.35 25.28
N TYR A 261 -39.52 19.38 26.21
CA TYR A 261 -38.92 18.06 26.00
C TYR A 261 -39.49 17.36 24.76
N GLU A 262 -40.81 17.34 24.59
CA GLU A 262 -41.44 16.68 23.43
C GLU A 262 -41.01 17.36 22.11
N ARG A 263 -40.93 18.69 22.10
CA ARG A 263 -40.41 19.45 20.95
C ARG A 263 -38.94 19.10 20.66
N LEU A 264 -38.07 19.17 21.66
CA LEU A 264 -36.65 18.82 21.50
C LEU A 264 -36.45 17.36 21.10
N ALA A 265 -37.26 16.43 21.60
CA ALA A 265 -37.16 15.00 21.26
C ALA A 265 -37.60 14.68 19.83
N ALA A 266 -38.47 15.52 19.25
CA ALA A 266 -38.86 15.45 17.85
C ALA A 266 -37.79 16.07 16.93
N GLU A 267 -37.21 17.21 17.30
CA GLU A 267 -36.19 17.93 16.52
C GLU A 267 -34.81 17.25 16.57
N HIS A 268 -34.43 16.70 17.73
CA HIS A 268 -33.10 16.17 18.03
C HIS A 268 -33.14 14.66 18.25
N THR A 269 -32.86 13.91 17.19
CA THR A 269 -33.09 12.45 17.13
C THR A 269 -31.82 11.61 17.23
N ARG A 270 -30.63 12.23 17.23
CA ARG A 270 -29.34 11.51 17.11
C ARG A 270 -28.91 10.91 18.43
N CYS A 271 -29.13 11.61 19.55
CA CYS A 271 -28.86 11.12 20.89
C CYS A 271 -30.12 10.50 21.49
N THR A 272 -30.10 9.19 21.74
CA THR A 272 -31.27 8.49 22.31
C THR A 272 -31.17 8.23 23.81
N LYS A 273 -30.11 8.70 24.49
CA LYS A 273 -29.89 8.44 25.93
C LYS A 273 -31.04 8.92 26.80
N HIS A 274 -31.62 10.09 26.47
CA HIS A 274 -32.74 10.68 27.22
C HIS A 274 -34.00 9.79 27.25
N ARG A 275 -34.13 8.81 26.34
CA ARG A 275 -35.27 7.88 26.27
C ARG A 275 -35.08 6.64 27.13
N ARG A 276 -33.85 6.37 27.61
CA ARG A 276 -33.53 5.15 28.36
C ARG A 276 -33.99 5.29 29.81
N PRO A 277 -34.87 4.42 30.34
CA PRO A 277 -35.48 4.61 31.67
C PRO A 277 -34.50 4.65 32.85
N LYS A 278 -33.27 4.16 32.67
CA LYS A 278 -32.22 4.14 33.70
C LYS A 278 -31.30 5.37 33.66
N GLU A 279 -31.44 6.25 32.67
CA GLU A 279 -30.63 7.47 32.56
C GLU A 279 -31.23 8.60 33.41
N ASN A 280 -30.38 9.45 33.98
CA ASN A 280 -30.82 10.46 34.96
C ASN A 280 -31.89 11.41 34.40
N LEU A 281 -31.73 11.91 33.17
CA LEU A 281 -32.72 12.80 32.55
C LEU A 281 -34.08 12.10 32.38
N ALA A 282 -34.09 10.83 31.98
CA ALA A 282 -35.32 10.07 31.82
C ALA A 282 -36.03 9.91 33.17
N ILE A 283 -35.29 9.64 34.25
CA ILE A 283 -35.82 9.53 35.62
C ILE A 283 -36.43 10.87 36.07
N LEU A 284 -35.74 11.99 35.83
CA LEU A 284 -36.21 13.33 36.20
C LEU A 284 -37.51 13.71 35.47
N LEU A 285 -37.60 13.44 34.15
CA LEU A 285 -38.79 13.69 33.35
C LEU A 285 -39.95 12.77 33.72
N ALA A 286 -39.65 11.50 33.98
CA ALA A 286 -40.59 10.49 34.42
C ALA A 286 -41.22 10.87 35.77
N ALA A 287 -40.44 11.42 36.71
CA ALA A 287 -40.96 11.96 37.96
C ALA A 287 -41.78 13.24 37.74
N LEU A 288 -41.36 14.08 36.78
CA LEU A 288 -42.01 15.36 36.52
C LEU A 288 -43.41 15.16 35.91
N ARG A 289 -43.57 14.19 35.01
CA ARG A 289 -44.87 13.78 34.48
C ARG A 289 -45.83 13.32 35.59
N GLU A 290 -45.39 12.39 36.47
CA GLU A 290 -46.22 11.95 37.61
C GLU A 290 -46.62 13.13 38.52
N ALA A 291 -45.68 14.04 38.80
CA ALA A 291 -45.95 15.19 39.65
C ALA A 291 -46.96 16.18 39.04
N VAL A 292 -46.93 16.37 37.73
CA VAL A 292 -47.82 17.29 37.00
C VAL A 292 -49.20 16.67 36.75
N GLU A 293 -49.27 15.39 36.38
CA GLU A 293 -50.51 14.69 36.00
C GLU A 293 -51.27 14.16 37.21
N GLU A 294 -50.57 13.55 38.19
CA GLU A 294 -51.19 12.91 39.36
C GLU A 294 -51.11 13.78 40.63
N GLY A 295 -50.41 14.91 40.56
CA GLY A 295 -50.15 15.76 41.72
C GLY A 295 -49.17 15.17 42.75
N ARG A 296 -48.64 13.96 42.54
CA ARG A 296 -47.74 13.26 43.48
C ARG A 296 -46.71 12.40 42.75
N VAL A 297 -45.54 12.18 43.37
CA VAL A 297 -44.54 11.21 42.89
C VAL A 297 -44.57 9.96 43.77
N GLY A 298 -44.68 8.78 43.15
CA GLY A 298 -44.71 7.50 43.87
C GLY A 298 -43.40 7.22 44.64
N ALA A 299 -43.47 6.50 45.77
CA ALA A 299 -42.33 6.30 46.67
C ALA A 299 -41.07 5.73 45.98
N ARG A 300 -41.24 4.73 45.12
CA ARG A 300 -40.15 4.15 44.32
C ARG A 300 -39.51 5.17 43.38
N ARG A 301 -40.31 5.98 42.69
CA ARG A 301 -39.82 6.98 41.74
C ARG A 301 -39.16 8.16 42.46
N ARG A 302 -39.66 8.55 43.63
CA ARG A 302 -39.04 9.55 44.49
C ARG A 302 -37.64 9.13 44.94
N GLY A 303 -37.44 7.85 45.29
CA GLY A 303 -36.11 7.31 45.59
C GLY A 303 -35.13 7.40 44.41
N LEU A 304 -35.59 7.05 43.20
CA LEU A 304 -34.79 7.18 41.97
C LEU A 304 -34.47 8.64 41.63
N LEU A 305 -35.44 9.55 41.80
CA LEU A 305 -35.28 10.99 41.61
C LEU A 305 -34.19 11.54 42.54
N ARG A 306 -34.26 11.25 43.84
CA ARG A 306 -33.23 11.68 44.82
C ARG A 306 -31.85 11.18 44.43
N HIS A 307 -31.73 9.91 44.04
CA HIS A 307 -30.46 9.34 43.60
C HIS A 307 -29.92 10.02 42.33
N ALA A 308 -30.78 10.27 41.34
CA ALA A 308 -30.40 10.92 40.09
C ALA A 308 -29.94 12.37 40.31
N VAL A 309 -30.67 13.16 41.12
CA VAL A 309 -30.31 14.54 41.49
C VAL A 309 -28.95 14.57 42.20
N ARG A 310 -28.76 13.78 43.26
CA ARG A 310 -27.47 13.70 43.99
C ARG A 310 -26.32 13.30 43.07
N SER A 311 -26.55 12.33 42.18
CA SER A 311 -25.54 11.88 41.21
C SER A 311 -25.18 12.95 40.18
N MET A 312 -26.16 13.71 39.69
CA MET A 312 -25.93 14.81 38.75
C MET A 312 -25.15 15.96 39.40
N VAL A 313 -25.55 16.41 40.60
CA VAL A 313 -24.85 17.48 41.35
C VAL A 313 -23.42 17.07 41.69
N ARG A 314 -23.20 15.85 42.19
CA ARG A 314 -21.85 15.33 42.48
C ARG A 314 -20.95 15.31 41.24
N LYS A 315 -21.50 14.93 40.09
CA LYS A 315 -20.75 14.79 38.83
C LYS A 315 -20.49 16.13 38.15
N ARG A 316 -21.48 17.03 38.12
CA ARG A 316 -21.48 18.25 37.28
C ARG A 316 -21.26 19.55 38.07
N GLY A 317 -21.41 19.52 39.40
CA GLY A 317 -21.58 20.73 40.22
C GLY A 317 -23.04 21.13 40.36
N LEU A 318 -23.34 22.00 41.32
CA LEU A 318 -24.66 22.62 41.46
C LEU A 318 -24.90 23.55 40.25
N PRO A 319 -26.07 23.52 39.59
CA PRO A 319 -26.38 24.47 38.52
C PRO A 319 -26.09 25.92 38.96
N GLY A 320 -25.33 26.66 38.15
CA GLY A 320 -24.93 28.05 38.44
C GLY A 320 -23.67 28.22 39.29
N SER A 321 -23.08 27.14 39.83
CA SER A 321 -21.76 27.19 40.48
C SER A 321 -20.62 27.35 39.47
N ASP A 322 -19.47 27.89 39.88
CA ASP A 322 -18.29 28.08 39.01
C ASP A 322 -17.86 26.78 38.31
N ARG A 323 -17.88 25.67 39.05
CA ARG A 323 -17.57 24.33 38.51
C ARG A 323 -18.54 23.91 37.41
N HIS A 324 -19.83 24.20 37.59
CA HIS A 324 -20.87 23.87 36.62
C HIS A 324 -20.78 24.76 35.37
N THR A 325 -20.57 26.06 35.57
CA THR A 325 -20.37 27.04 34.50
C THR A 325 -19.14 26.72 33.65
N ALA A 326 -18.01 26.39 34.27
CA ALA A 326 -16.79 25.98 33.57
C ALA A 326 -17.02 24.70 32.73
N LEU A 327 -17.68 23.68 33.31
CA LEU A 327 -18.03 22.45 32.60
C LEU A 327 -18.94 22.73 31.38
N ARG A 328 -19.89 23.65 31.51
CA ARG A 328 -20.80 24.03 30.42
C ARG A 328 -20.09 24.77 29.31
N ALA A 329 -19.19 25.69 29.65
CA ALA A 329 -18.36 26.41 28.68
C ALA A 329 -17.50 25.43 27.86
N GLU A 330 -16.84 24.46 28.52
CA GLU A 330 -16.05 23.44 27.85
C GLU A 330 -16.90 22.55 26.93
N GLN A 331 -18.06 22.08 27.41
CA GLN A 331 -18.96 21.25 26.61
C GLN A 331 -19.57 22.00 25.42
N ALA A 332 -19.90 23.28 25.59
CA ALA A 332 -20.39 24.13 24.52
C ALA A 332 -19.31 24.36 23.46
N ALA A 333 -18.06 24.64 23.87
CA ALA A 333 -16.93 24.76 22.96
C ALA A 333 -16.68 23.45 22.17
N HIS A 334 -16.80 22.30 22.83
CA HIS A 334 -16.64 21.00 22.17
C HIS A 334 -17.81 20.69 21.21
N ALA A 335 -19.04 21.03 21.58
CA ALA A 335 -20.20 20.83 20.71
C ALA A 335 -20.20 21.76 19.48
N ALA A 336 -19.66 22.98 19.63
CA ALA A 336 -19.48 23.95 18.55
C ALA A 336 -18.31 23.62 17.61
N ALA A 337 -17.47 22.63 17.95
CA ALA A 337 -16.36 22.23 17.09
C ALA A 337 -16.88 21.63 15.78
N PRO A 338 -16.39 22.08 14.62
CA PRO A 338 -16.87 21.59 13.33
C PRO A 338 -16.51 20.11 13.17
N SER A 339 -17.44 19.35 12.58
CA SER A 339 -17.20 17.92 12.34
C SER A 339 -16.09 17.72 11.29
N HIS A 340 -15.39 16.60 11.36
CA HIS A 340 -14.38 16.26 10.36
C HIS A 340 -14.96 16.13 8.95
N ARG A 341 -16.27 15.88 8.80
CA ARG A 341 -16.96 15.88 7.51
C ARG A 341 -17.05 17.29 6.92
N VAL A 342 -17.44 18.28 7.73
CA VAL A 342 -17.50 19.69 7.29
C VAL A 342 -16.11 20.19 6.93
N LEU A 343 -15.11 19.95 7.78
CA LEU A 343 -13.73 20.31 7.49
C LEU A 343 -13.16 19.53 6.29
N GLY A 344 -13.58 18.28 6.07
CA GLY A 344 -13.22 17.51 4.88
C GLY A 344 -13.73 18.14 3.59
N ARG A 345 -15.00 18.58 3.57
CA ARG A 345 -15.58 19.31 2.43
C ARG A 345 -14.89 20.64 2.17
N LEU A 346 -14.55 21.37 3.24
CA LEU A 346 -13.76 22.60 3.13
C LEU A 346 -12.41 22.33 2.47
N LEU A 347 -11.68 21.30 2.92
CA LEU A 347 -10.41 20.91 2.31
C LEU A 347 -10.58 20.44 0.86
N SER A 348 -11.66 19.72 0.53
CA SER A 348 -11.95 19.38 -0.87
C SER A 348 -12.18 20.64 -1.73
N ALA A 349 -12.87 21.64 -1.18
CA ALA A 349 -13.08 22.92 -1.87
C ALA A 349 -11.76 23.69 -2.07
N ARG A 350 -10.82 23.64 -1.10
CA ARG A 350 -9.47 24.20 -1.27
C ARG A 350 -8.68 23.50 -2.39
N LEU A 351 -8.93 22.20 -2.58
CA LEU A 351 -8.25 21.37 -3.59
C LEU A 351 -8.88 21.46 -4.99
N ALA A 352 -10.15 21.85 -5.10
CA ALA A 352 -10.89 21.88 -6.37
C ALA A 352 -10.26 22.77 -7.48
N PRO A 353 -9.61 23.92 -7.18
CA PRO A 353 -8.98 24.75 -8.21
C PRO A 353 -7.66 24.17 -8.76
N LEU A 354 -7.08 23.16 -8.11
CA LEU A 354 -5.79 22.58 -8.50
C LEU A 354 -5.94 21.60 -9.67
N PRO A 355 -4.85 21.25 -10.37
CA PRO A 355 -4.90 20.17 -11.37
C PRO A 355 -5.27 18.83 -10.71
N GLN A 356 -6.39 18.25 -11.13
CA GLN A 356 -7.01 17.12 -10.44
C GLN A 356 -6.26 15.80 -10.65
N ALA A 357 -5.64 15.61 -11.83
CA ALA A 357 -4.94 14.40 -12.21
C ALA A 357 -3.45 14.35 -11.79
N THR A 358 -2.99 15.31 -10.99
CA THR A 358 -1.61 15.36 -10.47
C THR A 358 -1.59 15.53 -8.95
N GLY A 359 -0.40 15.47 -8.34
CA GLY A 359 -0.18 16.00 -7.01
C GLY A 359 -0.18 17.53 -6.98
N ALA A 360 -0.22 18.09 -5.78
CA ALA A 360 -0.20 19.51 -5.48
C ALA A 360 1.15 19.92 -4.85
N PRO A 361 1.78 21.01 -5.31
CA PRO A 361 3.08 21.46 -4.80
C PRO A 361 3.01 22.18 -3.45
N LEU A 362 1.80 22.49 -2.91
CA LEU A 362 1.65 23.55 -1.90
C LEU A 362 0.84 23.10 -0.67
N ALA A 363 1.52 22.60 0.35
CA ALA A 363 0.87 22.18 1.60
C ALA A 363 0.48 23.36 2.52
N ALA A 364 1.16 24.50 2.48
CA ALA A 364 1.01 25.54 3.50
C ALA A 364 -0.36 26.25 3.46
N GLU A 365 -0.78 26.73 2.29
CA GLU A 365 -2.08 27.42 2.12
C GLU A 365 -3.25 26.44 2.26
N LEU A 366 -3.09 25.19 1.79
CA LEU A 366 -4.09 24.14 1.93
C LEU A 366 -4.33 23.74 3.39
N LEU A 367 -3.31 23.80 4.25
CA LEU A 367 -3.36 23.33 5.64
C LEU A 367 -3.44 24.45 6.67
N GLY A 368 -3.50 25.71 6.23
CA GLY A 368 -3.68 26.87 7.10
C GLY A 368 -5.01 26.79 7.90
N PRO A 369 -5.13 27.55 9.00
CA PRO A 369 -6.39 27.67 9.73
C PRO A 369 -7.56 28.10 8.82
N THR A 370 -8.80 27.91 9.28
CA THR A 370 -9.99 28.35 8.55
C THR A 370 -10.02 29.87 8.42
N SER A 371 -10.32 30.39 7.23
CA SER A 371 -10.43 31.83 6.98
C SER A 371 -11.81 32.36 7.35
N ALA A 372 -11.95 33.69 7.45
CA ALA A 372 -13.25 34.34 7.66
C ALA A 372 -14.25 34.06 6.52
N ALA A 373 -13.76 33.93 5.27
CA ALA A 373 -14.61 33.59 4.13
C ALA A 373 -15.14 32.15 4.22
N GLU A 374 -14.28 31.21 4.63
CA GLU A 374 -14.66 29.81 4.83
C GLU A 374 -15.61 29.63 6.02
N ALA A 375 -15.47 30.47 7.05
CA ALA A 375 -16.38 30.47 8.19
C ALA A 375 -17.83 30.69 7.75
N GLY A 376 -18.06 31.67 6.86
CA GLY A 376 -19.36 31.93 6.25
C GLY A 376 -19.83 30.82 5.31
N ALA A 377 -18.95 30.32 4.43
CA ALA A 377 -19.31 29.35 3.39
C ALA A 377 -19.60 27.94 3.93
N PHE A 378 -18.91 27.51 5.01
CA PHE A 378 -19.01 26.15 5.54
C PHE A 378 -19.64 26.07 6.94
N GLY A 379 -20.00 27.21 7.55
CA GLY A 379 -20.57 27.25 8.90
C GLY A 379 -19.59 26.78 9.97
N VAL A 380 -18.31 27.16 9.85
CA VAL A 380 -17.22 26.79 10.77
C VAL A 380 -16.65 28.03 11.47
N PRO A 381 -16.05 27.92 12.67
CA PRO A 381 -15.34 29.04 13.27
C PRO A 381 -14.13 29.46 12.41
N ALA A 382 -13.81 30.76 12.35
CA ALA A 382 -12.57 31.27 11.79
C ALA A 382 -11.36 30.92 12.69
N ASP A 383 -10.16 30.98 12.13
CA ASP A 383 -8.87 30.70 12.77
C ASP A 383 -8.77 29.30 13.42
N ARG A 384 -9.59 28.36 12.95
CA ARG A 384 -9.61 26.99 13.45
C ARG A 384 -8.51 26.18 12.75
N PRO A 385 -7.55 25.59 13.48
CA PRO A 385 -6.54 24.73 12.88
C PRO A 385 -7.16 23.45 12.31
N ILE A 386 -6.61 22.97 11.20
CA ILE A 386 -7.02 21.71 10.58
C ILE A 386 -6.56 20.53 11.47
N PRO A 387 -7.46 19.60 11.84
CA PRO A 387 -7.11 18.42 12.64
C PRO A 387 -5.98 17.58 12.01
N PRO A 388 -5.04 17.02 12.81
CA PRO A 388 -3.90 16.25 12.29
C PRO A 388 -4.29 15.12 11.33
N LYS A 389 -5.43 14.45 11.59
CA LYS A 389 -5.93 13.38 10.72
C LYS A 389 -6.31 13.88 9.33
N LEU A 390 -6.93 15.06 9.23
CA LEU A 390 -7.28 15.66 7.94
C LEU A 390 -6.03 16.21 7.26
N ARG A 391 -5.11 16.82 8.01
CA ARG A 391 -3.80 17.23 7.47
C ARG A 391 -3.05 16.05 6.84
N ALA A 392 -3.02 14.90 7.52
CA ALA A 392 -2.36 13.70 7.02
C ALA A 392 -3.01 13.11 5.76
N ILE A 393 -4.32 13.30 5.56
CA ILE A 393 -5.02 12.89 4.33
C ILE A 393 -4.67 13.88 3.21
N THR A 394 -4.79 15.19 3.46
CA THR A 394 -4.49 16.23 2.47
C THR A 394 -3.03 16.19 2.00
N LEU A 395 -2.08 15.91 2.89
CA LEU A 395 -0.66 15.79 2.50
C LEU A 395 -0.37 14.61 1.56
N ARG A 396 -1.27 13.64 1.37
CA ARG A 396 -1.05 12.51 0.47
C ARG A 396 -0.97 12.91 -1.00
N CYS A 397 -1.54 14.04 -1.37
CA CYS A 397 -1.39 14.59 -2.72
C CYS A 397 -0.17 15.51 -2.85
N LEU A 398 0.69 15.64 -1.84
CA LEU A 398 1.90 16.46 -1.95
C LEU A 398 2.79 15.92 -3.08
N ALA A 399 3.14 16.81 -4.02
CA ALA A 399 4.16 16.57 -5.03
C ALA A 399 5.49 17.16 -4.56
N ALA A 400 6.47 16.30 -4.33
CA ALA A 400 7.80 16.68 -3.83
C ALA A 400 8.87 15.66 -4.29
N PRO A 401 10.17 15.98 -4.14
CA PRO A 401 11.24 14.98 -4.24
C PRO A 401 10.98 13.76 -3.35
N LEU A 402 11.51 12.60 -3.73
CA LEU A 402 11.25 11.34 -3.03
C LEU A 402 11.66 11.42 -1.54
N ASP A 403 12.86 11.93 -1.27
CA ASP A 403 13.40 12.04 0.09
C ASP A 403 12.52 12.91 0.98
N ASP A 404 11.93 13.98 0.45
CA ASP A 404 11.01 14.86 1.18
C ASP A 404 9.71 14.12 1.56
N LEU A 405 9.16 13.31 0.65
CA LEU A 405 7.97 12.49 0.95
C LEU A 405 8.27 11.41 1.98
N VAL A 406 9.47 10.82 1.94
CA VAL A 406 9.90 9.81 2.90
C VAL A 406 10.11 10.44 4.28
N ALA A 407 10.80 11.58 4.36
CA ALA A 407 10.99 12.34 5.60
C ALA A 407 9.66 12.82 6.20
N ALA A 408 8.68 13.17 5.36
CA ALA A 408 7.32 13.53 5.78
C ALA A 408 6.45 12.33 6.22
N GLY A 409 6.94 11.09 6.11
CA GLY A 409 6.20 9.87 6.46
C GLY A 409 5.06 9.54 5.47
N LEU A 410 5.10 10.09 4.25
CA LEU A 410 4.10 9.86 3.21
C LEU A 410 4.35 8.58 2.40
N VAL A 411 5.58 8.06 2.48
CA VAL A 411 6.01 6.75 1.96
C VAL A 411 6.21 5.79 3.15
N PRO A 412 5.16 5.14 3.67
CA PRO A 412 5.24 4.36 4.89
C PRO A 412 5.87 2.97 4.71
N SER A 413 6.07 2.50 3.48
CA SER A 413 6.63 1.16 3.22
C SER A 413 7.35 1.08 1.87
N ALA A 414 8.13 0.00 1.69
CA ALA A 414 8.83 -0.29 0.45
C ALA A 414 7.86 -0.60 -0.71
N GLU A 415 6.65 -1.07 -0.43
CA GLU A 415 5.59 -1.25 -1.43
C GLU A 415 5.09 0.10 -1.94
N VAL A 416 4.85 1.07 -1.05
CA VAL A 416 4.48 2.44 -1.46
C VAL A 416 5.64 3.10 -2.21
N LEU A 417 6.89 2.87 -1.80
CA LEU A 417 8.05 3.30 -2.58
C LEU A 417 7.98 2.73 -4.00
N ALA A 418 7.73 1.43 -4.15
CA ALA A 418 7.64 0.76 -5.44
C ALA A 418 6.53 1.31 -6.36
N GLU A 419 5.45 1.84 -5.80
CA GLU A 419 4.37 2.52 -6.56
C GLU A 419 4.83 3.87 -7.14
N LEU A 420 5.77 4.56 -6.49
CA LEU A 420 6.26 5.89 -6.91
C LEU A 420 7.41 5.81 -7.93
N VAL A 421 8.28 4.81 -7.83
CA VAL A 421 9.49 4.69 -8.67
C VAL A 421 9.20 4.73 -10.18
N PRO A 422 8.13 4.11 -10.73
CA PRO A 422 7.84 4.18 -12.15
C PRO A 422 7.74 5.61 -12.71
N ALA A 423 7.33 6.58 -11.89
CA ALA A 423 7.26 7.97 -12.29
C ALA A 423 8.65 8.59 -12.52
N LEU A 424 9.63 8.28 -11.65
CA LEU A 424 11.03 8.71 -11.76
C LEU A 424 11.76 7.98 -12.89
N SER A 425 11.56 6.66 -12.98
CA SER A 425 12.10 5.84 -14.08
C SER A 425 11.61 6.34 -15.45
N ALA A 426 10.34 6.75 -15.56
CA ALA A 426 9.80 7.32 -16.79
C ALA A 426 10.48 8.63 -17.21
N GLU A 427 10.90 9.48 -16.25
CA GLU A 427 11.66 10.69 -16.55
C GLU A 427 13.09 10.37 -16.99
N ALA A 428 13.74 9.38 -16.37
CA ALA A 428 15.03 8.89 -16.84
C ALA A 428 14.95 8.30 -18.26
N GLU A 429 13.85 7.60 -18.59
CA GLU A 429 13.59 7.11 -19.94
C GLU A 429 13.33 8.25 -20.93
N ALA A 430 12.64 9.32 -20.53
CA ALA A 430 12.39 10.50 -21.35
C ALA A 430 13.69 11.18 -21.79
N ALA A 431 14.71 11.21 -20.92
CA ALA A 431 16.02 11.80 -21.20
C ALA A 431 16.76 11.18 -22.40
N SER A 432 16.27 10.06 -22.93
CA SER A 432 16.78 9.45 -24.15
C SER A 432 16.37 10.15 -25.45
N ALA A 433 15.33 10.97 -25.42
CA ALA A 433 14.74 11.61 -26.59
C ALA A 433 14.98 13.13 -26.52
N PRO A 434 15.76 13.69 -27.47
CA PRO A 434 15.95 15.14 -27.55
C PRO A 434 14.67 15.92 -27.90
N ASP A 435 13.79 15.34 -28.72
CA ASP A 435 12.46 15.90 -28.99
C ASP A 435 11.59 15.81 -27.72
N PRO A 436 11.14 16.96 -27.16
CA PRO A 436 10.32 16.97 -25.95
C PRO A 436 9.00 16.18 -26.08
N ALA A 437 8.38 16.17 -27.26
CA ALA A 437 7.15 15.42 -27.49
C ALA A 437 7.40 13.90 -27.47
N LEU A 438 8.51 13.45 -28.08
CA LEU A 438 8.94 12.05 -27.99
C LEU A 438 9.29 11.68 -26.56
N GLY A 439 10.01 12.55 -25.84
CA GLY A 439 10.35 12.34 -24.42
C GLY A 439 9.11 12.14 -23.56
N ARG A 440 8.06 12.96 -23.76
CA ARG A 440 6.76 12.80 -23.08
C ARG A 440 6.08 11.48 -23.44
N LEU A 441 6.08 11.09 -24.72
CA LEU A 441 5.48 9.83 -25.16
C LEU A 441 6.20 8.62 -24.56
N VAL A 442 7.53 8.62 -24.56
CA VAL A 442 8.35 7.57 -23.94
C VAL A 442 8.04 7.47 -22.45
N ALA A 443 7.97 8.59 -21.73
CA ALA A 443 7.62 8.60 -20.31
C ALA A 443 6.20 8.07 -20.05
N ALA A 444 5.21 8.54 -20.81
CA ALA A 444 3.82 8.12 -20.66
C ALA A 444 3.65 6.63 -20.93
N ASN A 445 4.28 6.12 -22.00
CA ASN A 445 4.25 4.71 -22.35
C ASN A 445 4.95 3.84 -21.29
N TYR A 446 6.08 4.30 -20.73
CA TYR A 446 6.74 3.58 -19.63
C TYR A 446 5.83 3.46 -18.41
N ARG A 447 5.17 4.56 -17.98
CA ARG A 447 4.23 4.53 -16.84
C ARG A 447 3.07 3.59 -17.09
N ALA A 448 2.43 3.71 -18.26
CA ALA A 448 1.33 2.82 -18.66
C ALA A 448 1.75 1.34 -18.65
N PHE A 449 2.97 1.06 -19.12
CA PHE A 449 3.53 -0.29 -19.11
C PHE A 449 3.73 -0.82 -17.68
N ARG A 450 4.21 0.01 -16.74
CA ARG A 450 4.43 -0.38 -15.34
C ARG A 450 3.17 -0.56 -14.52
N ASN A 451 2.07 0.07 -14.93
CA ASN A 451 0.76 -0.12 -14.30
C ASN A 451 0.12 -1.48 -14.64
N ARG A 452 0.71 -2.24 -15.58
CA ARG A 452 0.23 -3.57 -15.93
C ARG A 452 0.46 -4.56 -14.79
N ARG A 453 -0.50 -5.47 -14.64
CA ARG A 453 -0.33 -6.63 -13.76
C ARG A 453 0.63 -7.63 -14.39
N SER A 454 1.50 -8.21 -13.56
CA SER A 454 2.41 -9.28 -13.98
C SER A 454 1.66 -10.61 -14.12
N LEU A 455 2.12 -11.43 -15.07
CA LEU A 455 1.66 -12.80 -15.27
C LEU A 455 2.28 -13.76 -14.25
N LEU A 456 1.58 -14.85 -13.95
CA LEU A 456 2.18 -16.03 -13.33
C LEU A 456 3.01 -16.74 -14.41
N LEU A 457 4.31 -16.84 -14.19
CA LEU A 457 5.26 -17.48 -15.11
C LEU A 457 5.92 -18.67 -14.44
N LEU A 458 6.01 -19.78 -15.19
CA LEU A 458 6.72 -21.00 -14.83
C LEU A 458 7.90 -21.20 -15.80
N ASN A 459 8.66 -22.27 -15.62
CA ASN A 459 9.75 -22.69 -16.53
C ASN A 459 10.80 -21.59 -16.81
N LEU A 460 11.04 -20.72 -15.82
CA LEU A 460 11.96 -19.57 -15.92
C LEU A 460 11.60 -18.58 -17.04
N GLU A 461 10.34 -18.60 -17.50
CA GLU A 461 9.83 -17.63 -18.46
C GLU A 461 9.91 -16.21 -17.90
N ARG A 462 10.03 -15.23 -18.81
CA ARG A 462 10.21 -13.82 -18.45
C ARG A 462 9.03 -13.01 -18.92
N GLN A 463 8.63 -12.03 -18.10
CA GLN A 463 7.65 -11.03 -18.50
C GLN A 463 8.13 -10.32 -19.76
N VAL A 464 7.15 -9.89 -20.55
CA VAL A 464 7.38 -8.93 -21.64
C VAL A 464 8.00 -7.67 -21.06
N ARG A 465 8.89 -7.04 -21.81
CA ARG A 465 9.57 -5.81 -21.43
C ARG A 465 9.11 -4.66 -22.33
N VAL A 466 9.30 -3.43 -21.86
CA VAL A 466 8.90 -2.23 -22.60
C VAL A 466 9.61 -2.09 -23.95
N ASP A 467 10.88 -2.52 -24.04
CA ASP A 467 11.68 -2.51 -25.25
C ASP A 467 11.25 -3.56 -26.30
N GLU A 468 10.30 -4.42 -25.96
CA GLU A 468 9.73 -5.44 -26.83
C GLU A 468 8.39 -5.03 -27.44
N LEU A 469 7.86 -3.85 -27.07
CA LEU A 469 6.63 -3.32 -27.64
C LEU A 469 6.87 -2.80 -29.06
N PRO A 470 6.00 -3.10 -30.05
CA PRO A 470 6.19 -2.72 -31.44
C PRO A 470 6.46 -1.23 -31.64
N TRP A 471 5.64 -0.36 -31.03
CA TRP A 471 5.83 1.09 -31.12
C TRP A 471 7.09 1.58 -30.40
N THR A 472 7.53 0.88 -29.35
CA THR A 472 8.79 1.25 -28.69
C THR A 472 9.98 0.90 -29.56
N GLN A 473 9.96 -0.26 -30.22
CA GLN A 473 11.02 -0.70 -31.14
C GLN A 473 11.19 0.26 -32.31
N GLU A 474 10.10 0.69 -32.95
CA GLU A 474 10.16 1.64 -34.07
C GLU A 474 10.61 3.04 -33.63
N LEU A 475 10.41 3.42 -32.36
CA LEU A 475 10.92 4.68 -31.80
C LEU A 475 12.38 4.60 -31.33
N LEU A 476 12.97 3.41 -31.14
CA LEU A 476 14.34 3.26 -30.62
C LEU A 476 15.41 4.03 -31.42
N PRO A 477 15.41 4.04 -32.78
CA PRO A 477 16.42 4.77 -33.56
C PRO A 477 16.44 6.27 -33.27
N HIS A 478 15.29 6.82 -32.86
CA HIS A 478 15.10 8.25 -32.58
C HIS A 478 15.47 8.65 -31.14
N ARG A 479 15.82 7.67 -30.30
CA ARG A 479 16.26 7.87 -28.90
C ARG A 479 17.78 8.06 -28.81
N ALA A 480 18.27 9.13 -29.42
CA ALA A 480 19.70 9.39 -29.62
C ALA A 480 20.50 9.71 -28.33
N ALA A 481 19.85 10.16 -27.25
CA ALA A 481 20.52 10.62 -26.03
C ALA A 481 20.81 9.48 -25.02
N ARG A 482 21.46 8.40 -25.47
CA ARG A 482 21.72 7.20 -24.65
C ARG A 482 22.55 7.51 -23.38
N LYS A 483 23.54 8.40 -23.47
CA LYS A 483 24.36 8.79 -22.31
C LYS A 483 23.55 9.54 -21.24
N ALA A 484 22.67 10.45 -21.67
CA ALA A 484 21.80 11.20 -20.76
C ALA A 484 20.79 10.26 -20.06
N ARG A 485 20.15 9.35 -20.81
CA ARG A 485 19.32 8.26 -20.25
C ARG A 485 20.09 7.46 -19.20
N GLY A 486 21.32 7.05 -19.52
CA GLY A 486 22.12 6.22 -18.62
C GLY A 486 22.49 6.94 -17.32
N ALA A 487 22.87 8.22 -17.40
CA ALA A 487 23.18 9.05 -16.24
C ALA A 487 21.93 9.27 -15.36
N ALA A 488 20.79 9.61 -15.97
CA ALA A 488 19.53 9.80 -15.26
C ALA A 488 19.07 8.49 -14.59
N ALA A 489 19.12 7.36 -15.29
CA ALA A 489 18.76 6.06 -14.74
C ALA A 489 19.67 5.64 -13.57
N ARG A 490 20.98 5.94 -13.66
CA ARG A 490 21.92 5.70 -12.56
C ARG A 490 21.58 6.57 -11.35
N SER A 491 21.26 7.84 -11.55
CA SER A 491 20.85 8.75 -10.47
C SER A 491 19.62 8.22 -9.73
N VAL A 492 18.56 7.86 -10.47
CA VAL A 492 17.33 7.31 -9.89
C VAL A 492 17.59 5.98 -9.17
N LEU A 493 18.43 5.10 -9.73
CA LEU A 493 18.80 3.83 -9.07
C LEU A 493 19.47 4.07 -7.71
N LEU A 494 20.39 5.04 -7.63
CA LEU A 494 21.10 5.38 -6.40
C LEU A 494 20.17 6.03 -5.37
N GLU A 495 19.32 6.96 -5.80
CA GLU A 495 18.33 7.65 -4.95
C GLU A 495 17.34 6.64 -4.34
N VAL A 496 16.67 5.85 -5.20
CA VAL A 496 15.67 4.87 -4.75
C VAL A 496 16.32 3.76 -3.94
N GLY A 497 17.51 3.29 -4.34
CA GLY A 497 18.27 2.31 -3.59
C GLY A 497 18.68 2.82 -2.20
N GLY A 498 19.14 4.07 -2.13
CA GLY A 498 19.46 4.77 -0.88
C GLY A 498 18.25 4.89 0.04
N ALA A 499 17.11 5.35 -0.51
CA ALA A 499 15.86 5.45 0.23
C ALA A 499 15.40 4.08 0.78
N ALA A 500 15.53 3.02 -0.02
CA ALA A 500 15.21 1.66 0.39
C ALA A 500 16.04 1.19 1.59
N LEU A 501 17.37 1.38 1.54
CA LEU A 501 18.28 0.97 2.63
C LEU A 501 18.12 1.84 3.88
N ALA A 502 17.95 3.16 3.71
CA ALA A 502 17.88 4.09 4.82
C ALA A 502 16.56 3.98 5.58
N HIS A 503 15.42 3.91 4.86
CA HIS A 503 14.10 4.09 5.48
C HIS A 503 13.29 2.81 5.65
N PHE A 504 13.59 1.75 4.87
CA PHE A 504 12.90 0.46 4.99
C PHE A 504 13.81 -0.72 5.39
N PRO A 505 14.81 -0.53 6.27
CA PRO A 505 15.63 -1.65 6.73
C PRO A 505 14.77 -2.65 7.51
N GLY A 506 15.02 -3.93 7.28
CA GLY A 506 14.24 -5.04 7.81
C GLY A 506 13.10 -5.51 6.90
N THR A 507 12.85 -4.82 5.78
CA THR A 507 11.79 -5.17 4.83
C THR A 507 12.40 -5.68 3.51
N ILE A 508 11.83 -6.76 2.98
CA ILE A 508 12.27 -7.32 1.69
C ILE A 508 11.85 -6.37 0.57
N ALA A 509 12.75 -6.12 -0.39
CA ALA A 509 12.41 -5.29 -1.54
C ALA A 509 11.29 -5.97 -2.33
N PRO A 510 10.11 -5.35 -2.47
CA PRO A 510 9.00 -5.97 -3.20
C PRO A 510 9.39 -6.23 -4.66
N ASN A 511 8.88 -7.30 -5.26
CA ASN A 511 9.17 -7.64 -6.66
C ASN A 511 8.94 -6.49 -7.67
N PRO A 512 7.91 -5.62 -7.51
CA PRO A 512 7.79 -4.42 -8.34
C PRO A 512 9.00 -3.47 -8.23
N LEU A 513 9.54 -3.27 -7.02
CA LEU A 513 10.75 -2.46 -6.80
C LEU A 513 11.99 -3.10 -7.44
N VAL A 514 12.15 -4.41 -7.29
CA VAL A 514 13.24 -5.20 -7.92
C VAL A 514 13.17 -5.10 -9.45
N ALA A 515 11.97 -5.08 -10.03
CA ALA A 515 11.77 -4.91 -11.47
C ALA A 515 12.15 -3.51 -11.97
N GLU A 516 11.96 -2.48 -11.16
CA GLU A 516 12.43 -1.12 -11.44
C GLU A 516 13.96 -1.04 -11.33
N PHE A 517 14.57 -1.57 -10.26
CA PHE A 517 16.04 -1.65 -10.14
C PHE A 517 16.68 -2.36 -11.33
N SER A 518 16.09 -3.46 -11.79
CA SER A 518 16.54 -4.21 -12.98
C SER A 518 16.46 -3.37 -14.26
N ALA A 519 15.44 -2.53 -14.41
CA ALA A 519 15.28 -1.69 -15.59
C ALA A 519 16.21 -0.48 -15.57
N LEU A 520 16.29 0.22 -14.44
CA LEU A 520 17.21 1.33 -14.24
C LEU A 520 18.66 0.89 -14.42
N SER A 521 19.03 -0.28 -13.88
CA SER A 521 20.38 -0.84 -14.05
C SER A 521 20.71 -1.14 -15.52
N ARG A 522 19.75 -1.67 -16.29
CA ARG A 522 19.93 -1.88 -17.74
C ARG A 522 20.03 -0.56 -18.50
N ALA A 523 19.16 0.41 -18.18
CA ALA A 523 19.18 1.74 -18.79
C ALA A 523 20.49 2.49 -18.50
N ALA A 524 21.05 2.32 -17.30
CA ALA A 524 22.34 2.83 -16.87
C ALA A 524 23.55 2.07 -17.47
N GLY A 525 23.33 0.94 -18.15
CA GLY A 525 24.40 0.11 -18.71
C GLY A 525 25.18 -0.71 -17.66
N LEU A 526 24.67 -0.84 -16.43
CA LEU A 526 25.32 -1.59 -15.35
C LEU A 526 25.04 -3.10 -15.43
N GLY A 527 23.85 -3.50 -15.87
CA GLY A 527 23.48 -4.90 -16.07
C GLY A 527 23.55 -5.77 -14.81
N LEU A 528 23.17 -5.19 -13.66
CA LEU A 528 23.26 -5.83 -12.34
C LEU A 528 22.19 -6.92 -12.16
N PRO A 529 22.52 -8.03 -11.45
CA PRO A 529 21.65 -9.20 -11.34
C PRO A 529 20.69 -9.09 -10.15
N PHE A 530 19.72 -8.19 -10.20
CA PHE A 530 18.68 -8.11 -9.17
C PHE A 530 17.78 -9.37 -9.15
N THR A 531 17.59 -9.95 -7.97
CA THR A 531 16.86 -11.20 -7.70
C THR A 531 15.49 -10.95 -7.06
N GLU A 532 14.43 -11.57 -7.57
CA GLU A 532 13.08 -11.48 -7.01
C GLU A 532 12.90 -12.34 -5.76
N GLU A 533 11.95 -11.98 -4.90
CA GLU A 533 11.40 -12.89 -3.91
C GLU A 533 10.59 -13.98 -4.62
N LEU A 534 11.02 -15.23 -4.43
CA LEU A 534 10.37 -16.41 -4.98
C LEU A 534 9.33 -16.95 -4.00
N ALA A 535 8.22 -17.44 -4.54
CA ALA A 535 7.16 -18.08 -3.76
C ALA A 535 7.42 -19.58 -3.65
N ALA A 536 7.47 -20.10 -2.42
CA ALA A 536 7.88 -21.47 -2.13
C ALA A 536 6.90 -22.55 -2.61
N ASP A 537 5.63 -22.19 -2.79
CA ASP A 537 4.55 -23.06 -3.28
C ASP A 537 4.60 -23.32 -4.78
N ILE A 538 5.27 -22.45 -5.55
CA ILE A 538 5.46 -22.58 -7.00
C ILE A 538 6.93 -22.74 -7.41
N PHE A 539 7.83 -22.91 -6.44
CA PHE A 539 9.25 -23.03 -6.70
C PHE A 539 9.59 -24.41 -7.28
N MET A 540 10.15 -24.42 -8.49
CA MET A 540 10.45 -25.65 -9.24
C MET A 540 11.81 -26.27 -8.88
N GLY A 541 12.50 -25.75 -7.85
CA GLY A 541 13.77 -26.30 -7.38
C GLY A 541 15.00 -25.83 -8.15
N GLU A 542 14.86 -24.84 -9.04
CA GLU A 542 15.95 -24.30 -9.86
C GLU A 542 15.96 -22.76 -9.84
N PHE A 543 17.17 -22.19 -9.82
CA PHE A 543 17.42 -20.76 -9.95
C PHE A 543 18.05 -20.43 -11.31
N SER A 544 17.57 -19.34 -11.93
CA SER A 544 18.18 -18.80 -13.15
C SER A 544 19.62 -18.28 -12.90
N PRO A 545 20.48 -18.18 -13.93
CA PRO A 545 21.90 -17.81 -13.78
C PRO A 545 22.17 -16.47 -13.09
N LYS A 546 21.20 -15.55 -13.05
CA LYS A 546 21.37 -14.26 -12.37
C LYS A 546 21.54 -14.41 -10.85
N PHE A 547 20.96 -15.44 -10.25
CA PHE A 547 21.07 -15.67 -8.81
C PHE A 547 22.51 -15.99 -8.40
N LEU A 548 23.22 -16.79 -9.20
CA LEU A 548 24.65 -17.04 -9.01
C LEU A 548 25.44 -15.73 -9.15
N ARG A 549 25.21 -14.94 -10.20
CA ARG A 549 25.87 -13.64 -10.39
C ARG A 549 25.64 -12.67 -9.23
N ALA A 550 24.46 -12.71 -8.61
CA ALA A 550 24.17 -11.91 -7.42
C ALA A 550 24.93 -12.40 -6.18
N ALA A 551 25.09 -13.72 -6.02
CA ALA A 551 25.89 -14.31 -4.95
C ALA A 551 27.39 -14.03 -5.13
N GLU A 552 27.91 -14.05 -6.37
CA GLU A 552 29.27 -13.66 -6.69
C GLU A 552 29.54 -12.20 -6.30
N ILE A 553 28.60 -11.28 -6.58
CA ILE A 553 28.71 -9.89 -6.13
C ILE A 553 28.70 -9.79 -4.60
N ALA A 554 27.89 -10.61 -3.91
CA ALA A 554 27.90 -10.66 -2.46
C ALA A 554 29.24 -11.16 -1.90
N ALA A 555 29.85 -12.17 -2.53
CA ALA A 555 31.16 -12.69 -2.15
C ALA A 555 32.24 -11.60 -2.21
N LEU A 556 32.25 -10.78 -3.27
CA LEU A 556 33.20 -9.66 -3.41
C LEU A 556 33.16 -8.67 -2.23
N LEU A 557 32.03 -8.57 -1.53
CA LEU A 557 31.82 -7.64 -0.44
C LEU A 557 31.98 -8.28 0.94
N LEU A 558 31.63 -9.55 1.09
CA LEU A 558 31.38 -10.19 2.39
C LEU A 558 32.30 -11.38 2.69
N ASP A 559 33.14 -11.78 1.76
CA ASP A 559 34.04 -12.91 1.99
C ASP A 559 34.99 -12.65 3.16
N GLY A 560 35.14 -13.66 4.03
CA GLY A 560 35.83 -13.53 5.32
C GLY A 560 35.19 -12.52 6.30
N GLY A 561 33.99 -12.00 6.02
CA GLY A 561 33.27 -11.03 6.85
C GLY A 561 32.49 -11.65 8.00
N LEU A 562 31.93 -10.78 8.86
CA LEU A 562 30.96 -11.13 9.90
C LEU A 562 29.73 -11.85 9.33
N TYR A 563 29.19 -11.36 8.20
CA TYR A 563 28.01 -11.97 7.58
C TYR A 563 28.29 -13.40 7.13
N ALA A 564 29.41 -13.62 6.45
CA ALA A 564 29.84 -14.95 5.99
C ALA A 564 30.03 -15.90 7.16
N ARG A 565 30.74 -15.47 8.21
CA ARG A 565 30.94 -16.30 9.42
C ARG A 565 29.62 -16.63 10.12
N TYR A 566 28.73 -15.66 10.31
CA TYR A 566 27.46 -15.89 11.02
C TYR A 566 26.58 -16.92 10.30
N TYR A 567 26.51 -16.86 8.97
CA TYR A 567 25.74 -17.81 8.15
C TYR A 567 26.51 -19.05 7.72
N GLY A 568 27.77 -19.20 8.14
CA GLY A 568 28.63 -20.34 7.73
C GLY A 568 28.76 -20.43 6.22
N ILE A 569 29.03 -19.31 5.56
CA ILE A 569 29.19 -19.22 4.11
C ILE A 569 30.67 -19.39 3.78
N ASP A 570 30.94 -20.40 2.96
CA ASP A 570 32.20 -20.56 2.25
C ASP A 570 31.96 -20.13 0.81
N TYR A 571 32.47 -18.95 0.46
CA TYR A 571 32.24 -18.36 -0.86
C TYR A 571 33.09 -19.01 -1.95
N GLU A 572 34.16 -19.76 -1.62
CA GLU A 572 34.94 -20.50 -2.61
C GLU A 572 34.06 -21.51 -3.36
N GLN A 573 33.07 -22.09 -2.67
CA GLN A 573 32.08 -23.02 -3.26
C GLN A 573 31.19 -22.40 -4.35
N LEU A 574 31.14 -21.07 -4.47
CA LEU A 574 30.45 -20.42 -5.60
C LEU A 574 31.27 -20.51 -6.89
N PHE A 575 32.60 -20.50 -6.77
CA PHE A 575 33.54 -20.52 -7.88
C PHE A 575 34.06 -21.92 -8.19
N ASP A 576 33.86 -22.86 -7.27
CA ASP A 576 34.11 -24.28 -7.52
C ASP A 576 33.08 -24.84 -8.50
N HIS A 577 33.45 -24.83 -9.79
CA HIS A 577 32.73 -25.50 -10.86
C HIS A 577 33.06 -27.00 -10.94
N GLY A 578 33.68 -27.57 -9.90
CA GLY A 578 34.32 -28.88 -9.86
C GLY A 578 33.52 -30.05 -10.43
N GLY A 579 33.96 -30.52 -11.60
CA GLY A 579 34.67 -31.81 -11.78
C GLY A 579 33.92 -33.12 -11.58
N ASP A 580 32.93 -33.20 -10.68
CA ASP A 580 32.20 -34.44 -10.43
C ASP A 580 30.94 -34.45 -11.30
N ALA A 581 31.00 -35.32 -12.32
CA ALA A 581 29.92 -35.54 -13.25
C ALA A 581 28.58 -35.69 -12.50
N PRO A 582 27.51 -35.02 -12.96
CA PRO A 582 26.20 -35.13 -12.35
C PRO A 582 25.82 -36.62 -12.22
N ALA A 583 25.52 -37.07 -11.01
CA ALA A 583 24.99 -38.41 -10.76
C ALA A 583 23.85 -38.64 -11.76
N ARG A 584 23.90 -39.77 -12.50
CA ARG A 584 22.98 -40.09 -13.60
C ARG A 584 21.54 -39.76 -13.18
N GLY A 585 20.97 -38.70 -13.78
CA GLY A 585 19.65 -38.15 -13.46
C GLY A 585 19.63 -36.65 -13.07
N SER A 586 20.78 -35.98 -12.93
CA SER A 586 20.89 -34.58 -12.45
C SER A 586 21.36 -33.55 -13.50
N ALA A 587 21.29 -33.88 -14.80
CA ALA A 587 21.78 -33.02 -15.89
C ALA A 587 21.06 -31.65 -16.00
N ASP A 588 19.88 -31.50 -15.39
CA ASP A 588 19.03 -30.31 -15.57
C ASP A 588 19.05 -29.30 -14.39
N VAL A 589 19.81 -29.53 -13.30
CA VAL A 589 19.80 -28.63 -12.12
C VAL A 589 21.11 -27.86 -11.99
N SER A 590 21.04 -26.52 -11.95
CA SER A 590 22.23 -25.67 -11.88
C SER A 590 23.08 -25.89 -10.61
N PRO A 591 24.43 -25.74 -10.68
CA PRO A 591 25.32 -25.90 -9.51
C PRO A 591 24.94 -25.04 -8.31
N PHE A 592 24.50 -23.80 -8.56
CA PHE A 592 24.00 -22.89 -7.54
C PHE A 592 22.75 -23.44 -6.82
N SER A 593 21.84 -24.08 -7.55
CA SER A 593 20.66 -24.72 -6.97
C SER A 593 21.05 -25.91 -6.09
N LEU A 594 22.05 -26.70 -6.51
CA LEU A 594 22.58 -27.80 -5.71
C LEU A 594 23.25 -27.30 -4.42
N LEU A 595 24.02 -26.21 -4.49
CA LEU A 595 24.61 -25.57 -3.31
C LEU A 595 23.53 -25.13 -2.32
N CYS A 596 22.50 -24.42 -2.79
CA CYS A 596 21.38 -23.99 -1.93
C CYS A 596 20.67 -25.18 -1.27
N ARG A 597 20.46 -26.29 -2.01
CA ARG A 597 19.87 -27.53 -1.47
C ARG A 597 20.75 -28.17 -0.39
N ARG A 598 22.06 -28.29 -0.63
CA ARG A 598 23.01 -28.83 0.36
C ARG A 598 23.00 -28.00 1.64
N ARG A 599 23.08 -26.66 1.50
CA ARG A 599 23.03 -25.73 2.63
C ARG A 599 21.70 -25.76 3.38
N ALA A 600 20.59 -26.01 2.67
CA ALA A 600 19.27 -26.04 3.29
C ALA A 600 19.10 -27.27 4.20
N GLY A 601 19.73 -28.40 3.86
CA GLY A 601 19.67 -29.62 4.66
C GLY A 601 18.26 -30.17 4.90
N ALA A 602 17.30 -29.83 4.01
CA ALA A 602 15.90 -30.23 4.16
C ALA A 602 15.76 -31.76 4.08
N ALA A 603 14.95 -32.33 4.97
CA ALA A 603 14.81 -33.76 5.14
C ALA A 603 13.77 -34.40 4.19
N GLY A 604 12.95 -33.59 3.52
CA GLY A 604 11.87 -34.06 2.64
C GLY A 604 11.58 -33.10 1.50
N SER A 605 10.49 -33.38 0.77
CA SER A 605 9.95 -32.54 -0.30
C SER A 605 8.68 -31.81 0.16
N GLY A 606 8.47 -30.58 -0.31
CA GLY A 606 7.28 -29.77 0.02
C GLY A 606 7.58 -28.27 0.15
N VAL A 607 6.55 -27.48 0.48
CA VAL A 607 6.63 -26.00 0.54
C VAL A 607 7.65 -25.54 1.60
N ALA A 608 7.71 -26.20 2.75
CA ALA A 608 8.70 -25.87 3.79
C ALA A 608 10.13 -26.12 3.31
N ALA A 609 10.39 -27.27 2.67
CA ALA A 609 11.69 -27.60 2.11
C ALA A 609 12.09 -26.64 0.97
N ALA A 610 11.15 -26.30 0.07
CA ALA A 610 11.36 -25.28 -0.95
C ALA A 610 11.70 -23.92 -0.34
N GLY A 611 10.98 -23.52 0.72
CA GLY A 611 11.25 -22.31 1.48
C GLY A 611 12.63 -22.27 2.11
N MET A 612 13.11 -23.40 2.66
CA MET A 612 14.48 -23.52 3.18
C MET A 612 15.54 -23.33 2.09
N VAL A 613 15.33 -23.88 0.88
CA VAL A 613 16.23 -23.70 -0.27
C VAL A 613 16.23 -22.24 -0.75
N ILE A 614 15.06 -21.61 -0.86
CA ILE A 614 14.93 -20.18 -1.21
C ILE A 614 15.61 -19.31 -0.14
N GLU A 615 15.47 -19.65 1.14
CA GLU A 615 16.14 -18.91 2.22
C GLU A 615 17.67 -18.97 2.09
N GLN A 616 18.25 -20.12 1.73
CA GLN A 616 19.68 -20.20 1.47
C GLN A 616 20.12 -19.35 0.28
N GLN A 617 19.31 -19.31 -0.78
CA GLN A 617 19.55 -18.38 -1.88
C GLN A 617 19.52 -16.92 -1.39
N GLN A 618 18.53 -16.53 -0.58
CA GLN A 618 18.44 -15.17 -0.05
C GLN A 618 19.63 -14.79 0.84
N ILE A 619 20.17 -15.75 1.59
CA ILE A 619 21.40 -15.58 2.38
C ILE A 619 22.60 -15.35 1.46
N LEU A 620 22.81 -16.26 0.50
CA LEU A 620 23.97 -16.19 -0.41
C LEU A 620 23.98 -14.93 -1.28
N THR A 621 22.81 -14.46 -1.73
CA THR A 621 22.71 -13.24 -2.55
C THR A 621 22.50 -11.97 -1.73
N THR A 622 22.40 -12.07 -0.39
CA THR A 622 21.97 -11.00 0.52
C THR A 622 20.63 -10.36 0.15
N HIS A 623 19.86 -11.05 -0.70
CA HIS A 623 18.64 -10.56 -1.35
C HIS A 623 18.75 -9.09 -1.82
N ASN A 624 19.71 -8.83 -2.70
CA ASN A 624 20.01 -7.55 -3.38
C ASN A 624 20.75 -6.48 -2.57
N LEU A 625 21.00 -6.65 -1.27
CA LEU A 625 21.73 -5.63 -0.50
C LEU A 625 23.14 -5.39 -1.04
N ALA A 626 23.92 -6.46 -1.26
CA ALA A 626 25.25 -6.37 -1.85
C ALA A 626 25.20 -5.84 -3.30
N VAL A 627 24.16 -6.16 -4.07
CA VAL A 627 23.98 -5.66 -5.45
C VAL A 627 23.74 -4.14 -5.45
N LEU A 628 22.96 -3.61 -4.50
CA LEU A 628 22.76 -2.17 -4.34
C LEU A 628 24.07 -1.47 -3.92
N VAL A 629 24.81 -2.04 -2.96
CA VAL A 629 26.11 -1.50 -2.54
C VAL A 629 27.10 -1.49 -3.72
N HIS A 630 27.14 -2.57 -4.49
CA HIS A 630 27.97 -2.67 -5.70
C HIS A 630 27.56 -1.66 -6.78
N ALA A 631 26.28 -1.30 -6.87
CA ALA A 631 25.81 -0.22 -7.76
C ALA A 631 26.32 1.18 -7.35
N GLY A 632 26.80 1.32 -6.11
CA GLY A 632 27.26 2.57 -5.51
C GLY A 632 26.30 3.16 -4.47
N VAL A 633 25.29 2.40 -4.00
CA VAL A 633 24.42 2.84 -2.90
C VAL A 633 25.20 2.80 -1.59
N GLY A 634 25.37 3.95 -0.95
CA GLY A 634 26.07 4.10 0.32
C GLY A 634 25.12 4.18 1.53
N PRO A 635 25.68 4.28 2.75
CA PRO A 635 24.91 4.37 4.00
C PRO A 635 24.17 5.71 4.19
N GLY A 636 24.41 6.69 3.32
CA GLY A 636 24.07 8.09 3.58
C GLY A 636 24.89 8.67 4.74
N ASP A 637 24.51 9.86 5.19
CA ASP A 637 25.26 10.60 6.22
C ASP A 637 25.24 9.93 7.61
N GLY A 638 24.30 9.02 7.85
CA GLY A 638 24.10 8.34 9.14
C GLY A 638 24.90 7.06 9.36
N GLY A 639 25.74 6.64 8.40
CA GLY A 639 26.53 5.41 8.51
C GLY A 639 25.69 4.11 8.49
N TRP A 640 26.37 2.96 8.54
CA TRP A 640 25.72 1.63 8.46
C TRP A 640 25.08 1.19 9.78
N ALA A 641 25.50 1.77 10.91
CA ALA A 641 24.97 1.45 12.24
C ALA A 641 23.47 1.77 12.37
N GLY A 642 23.01 2.88 11.80
CA GLY A 642 21.59 3.28 11.83
C GLY A 642 20.65 2.23 11.20
N PRO A 643 20.87 1.85 9.92
CA PRO A 643 20.15 0.75 9.28
C PRO A 643 20.23 -0.58 10.04
N ALA A 644 21.39 -0.92 10.63
CA ALA A 644 21.55 -2.14 11.43
C ALA A 644 20.62 -2.15 12.66
N ARG A 645 20.60 -1.04 13.42
CA ARG A 645 19.70 -0.87 14.59
C ARG A 645 18.24 -0.95 14.20
N ARG A 646 17.84 -0.27 13.12
CA ARG A 646 16.44 -0.29 12.64
C ARG A 646 16.00 -1.68 12.15
N ALA A 647 16.84 -2.38 11.38
CA ALA A 647 16.55 -3.75 10.94
C ALA A 647 16.38 -4.71 12.14
N PHE A 648 17.23 -4.58 13.17
CA PHE A 648 17.06 -5.35 14.40
C PHE A 648 15.78 -5.01 15.14
N ALA A 649 15.45 -3.73 15.30
CA ALA A 649 14.21 -3.30 15.94
C ALA A 649 12.96 -3.87 15.22
N VAL A 650 12.99 -3.95 13.89
CA VAL A 650 11.93 -4.62 13.11
C VAL A 650 11.85 -6.11 13.45
N ALA A 651 12.97 -6.83 13.44
CA ALA A 651 13.00 -8.25 13.81
C ALA A 651 12.48 -8.47 15.25
N ALA A 652 12.96 -7.68 16.20
CA ALA A 652 12.59 -7.76 17.61
C ALA A 652 11.10 -7.44 17.84
N GLY A 653 10.57 -6.40 17.20
CA GLY A 653 9.16 -6.04 17.28
C GLY A 653 8.23 -7.08 16.64
N ILE A 654 8.68 -7.81 15.61
CA ILE A 654 7.93 -8.96 15.08
C ILE A 654 7.92 -10.10 16.10
N VAL A 655 9.09 -10.45 16.67
CA VAL A 655 9.23 -11.51 17.68
C VAL A 655 8.39 -11.21 18.92
N GLU A 656 8.34 -9.96 19.37
CA GLU A 656 7.51 -9.51 20.48
C GLU A 656 6.03 -9.83 20.25
N ARG A 657 5.53 -9.58 19.03
CA ARG A 657 4.12 -9.76 18.66
C ARG A 657 3.74 -11.20 18.35
N LEU A 658 4.69 -12.11 18.09
CA LEU A 658 4.42 -13.50 17.66
C LEU A 658 3.29 -14.21 18.42
N PRO A 659 3.20 -14.14 19.78
CA PRO A 659 2.13 -14.82 20.51
C PRO A 659 0.71 -14.33 20.19
N ARG A 660 0.57 -13.13 19.60
CA ARG A 660 -0.72 -12.50 19.28
C ARG A 660 -1.09 -12.60 17.79
N LEU A 661 -0.19 -13.13 16.95
CA LEU A 661 -0.35 -13.15 15.50
C LEU A 661 -0.95 -14.49 15.03
N SER A 662 -1.92 -14.43 14.14
CA SER A 662 -2.41 -15.62 13.42
C SER A 662 -1.42 -15.99 12.31
N GLY A 663 -1.21 -17.29 12.07
CA GLY A 663 -0.28 -17.77 11.04
C GLY A 663 1.19 -17.37 11.29
N PRO A 664 1.78 -17.71 12.45
CA PRO A 664 3.03 -17.11 12.93
C PRO A 664 4.27 -17.44 12.09
N LEU A 665 4.26 -18.51 11.27
CA LEU A 665 5.41 -18.91 10.44
C LEU A 665 5.81 -17.82 9.43
N GLY A 666 4.85 -17.14 8.80
CA GLY A 666 5.15 -16.02 7.89
C GLY A 666 5.83 -14.85 8.61
N HIS A 667 5.46 -14.62 9.87
CA HIS A 667 6.09 -13.59 10.69
C HIS A 667 7.50 -13.98 11.14
N VAL A 668 7.74 -15.25 11.45
CA VAL A 668 9.10 -15.74 11.74
C VAL A 668 10.00 -15.59 10.51
N LYS A 669 9.52 -15.91 9.31
CA LYS A 669 10.22 -15.64 8.04
C LYS A 669 10.64 -14.17 7.93
N ASN A 670 9.71 -13.25 8.19
CA ASN A 670 9.98 -11.82 8.11
C ASN A 670 10.95 -11.33 9.19
N ALA A 671 10.87 -11.87 10.41
CA ALA A 671 11.83 -11.55 11.48
C ALA A 671 13.24 -12.05 11.14
N ALA A 672 13.39 -13.26 10.59
CA ALA A 672 14.67 -13.80 10.14
C ALA A 672 15.24 -12.99 8.97
N PHE A 673 14.39 -12.53 8.06
CA PHE A 673 14.80 -11.63 6.98
C PHE A 673 15.29 -10.28 7.53
N ALA A 674 14.57 -9.68 8.48
CA ALA A 674 14.99 -8.44 9.10
C ALA A 674 16.32 -8.60 9.85
N TRP A 675 16.50 -9.72 10.55
CA TRP A 675 17.75 -10.09 11.17
C TRP A 675 18.90 -10.24 10.16
N ARG A 676 18.67 -10.90 9.00
CA ARG A 676 19.66 -10.98 7.91
C ARG A 676 20.16 -9.60 7.48
N GLN A 677 19.25 -8.63 7.31
CA GLN A 677 19.65 -7.27 6.96
C GLN A 677 20.46 -6.61 8.08
N ALA A 678 20.07 -6.79 9.35
CA ALA A 678 20.81 -6.25 10.48
C ALA A 678 22.26 -6.77 10.51
N VAL A 679 22.47 -8.07 10.31
CA VAL A 679 23.82 -8.66 10.23
C VAL A 679 24.59 -8.15 9.00
N PHE A 680 23.92 -7.98 7.85
CA PHE A 680 24.56 -7.39 6.67
C PHE A 680 25.05 -5.97 6.94
N PHE A 681 24.20 -5.10 7.48
CA PHE A 681 24.60 -3.72 7.78
C PHE A 681 25.70 -3.67 8.85
N LEU A 682 25.64 -4.55 9.85
CA LEU A 682 26.67 -4.67 10.89
C LEU A 682 28.03 -5.12 10.32
N ASP A 683 28.04 -6.02 9.33
CA ASP A 683 29.24 -6.39 8.59
C ASP A 683 29.91 -5.18 7.91
N ARG A 684 29.12 -4.20 7.48
CA ARG A 684 29.61 -2.96 6.87
C ARG A 684 30.15 -1.92 7.86
N CYS A 685 29.90 -2.09 9.16
CA CYS A 685 30.42 -1.21 10.21
C CYS A 685 31.89 -1.50 10.54
N SER A 686 32.56 -0.52 11.15
CA SER A 686 33.87 -0.69 11.80
C SER A 686 33.77 -1.62 13.03
N ALA A 687 34.92 -2.11 13.53
CA ALA A 687 34.93 -3.01 14.69
C ALA A 687 34.29 -2.39 15.96
N ASP A 688 34.56 -1.11 16.21
CA ASP A 688 34.02 -0.38 17.37
C ASP A 688 32.50 -0.19 17.23
N GLU A 689 32.03 0.26 16.06
CA GLU A 689 30.61 0.39 15.78
C GLU A 689 29.88 -0.96 15.89
N ARG A 690 30.52 -2.07 15.50
CA ARG A 690 29.93 -3.41 15.65
C ARG A 690 29.65 -3.75 17.11
N ARG A 691 30.60 -3.47 17.99
CA ARG A 691 30.45 -3.68 19.44
C ARG A 691 29.40 -2.75 20.04
N GLU A 692 29.40 -1.48 19.65
CA GLU A 692 28.39 -0.50 20.12
C GLU A 692 26.97 -0.93 19.70
N VAL A 693 26.79 -1.30 18.43
CA VAL A 693 25.49 -1.76 17.93
C VAL A 693 25.07 -3.06 18.62
N LEU A 694 25.97 -4.02 18.84
CA LEU A 694 25.64 -5.25 19.56
C LEU A 694 25.21 -4.96 21.01
N SER A 695 25.92 -4.08 21.72
CA SER A 695 25.55 -3.65 23.08
C SER A 695 24.14 -3.05 23.09
N TRP A 696 23.86 -2.16 22.13
CA TRP A 696 22.52 -1.59 21.95
C TRP A 696 21.46 -2.67 21.64
N MET A 697 21.77 -3.69 20.84
CA MET A 697 20.83 -4.78 20.55
C MET A 697 20.46 -5.56 21.81
N TYR A 698 21.45 -5.82 22.69
CA TYR A 698 21.21 -6.45 23.99
C TYR A 698 20.33 -5.59 24.89
N GLU A 699 20.64 -4.30 25.04
CA GLU A 699 19.85 -3.35 25.83
C GLU A 699 18.40 -3.25 25.32
N HIS A 700 18.23 -3.12 24.00
CA HIS A 700 16.93 -3.07 23.37
C HIS A 700 16.13 -4.36 23.63
N ALA A 701 16.75 -5.53 23.44
CA ALA A 701 16.09 -6.82 23.67
C ALA A 701 15.76 -7.08 25.14
N ALA A 702 16.60 -6.61 26.08
CA ALA A 702 16.36 -6.73 27.51
C ALA A 702 15.17 -5.86 27.98
N GLY A 703 14.87 -4.76 27.29
CA GLY A 703 13.70 -3.93 27.53
C GLY A 703 12.37 -4.52 27.04
N LEU A 704 12.39 -5.63 26.29
CA LEU A 704 11.19 -6.28 25.77
C LEU A 704 10.56 -7.24 26.80
N PRO A 705 9.29 -7.65 26.62
CA PRO A 705 8.69 -8.71 27.43
C PRO A 705 9.54 -9.99 27.45
N GLY A 706 9.55 -10.71 28.59
CA GLY A 706 10.45 -11.85 28.81
C GLY A 706 10.37 -12.97 27.76
N HIS A 707 9.21 -13.18 27.13
CA HIS A 707 9.05 -14.15 26.04
C HIS A 707 9.78 -13.75 24.75
N ALA A 708 9.97 -12.46 24.51
CA ALA A 708 10.72 -11.95 23.36
C ALA A 708 12.22 -12.07 23.62
N TRP A 709 12.68 -11.68 24.82
CA TRP A 709 14.07 -11.89 25.25
C TRP A 709 14.50 -13.36 25.19
N LYS A 710 13.66 -14.29 25.70
CA LYS A 710 13.94 -15.74 25.63
C LYS A 710 14.14 -16.24 24.20
N ARG A 711 13.43 -15.65 23.22
CA ARG A 711 13.52 -16.00 21.79
C ARG A 711 14.71 -15.33 21.08
N LEU A 712 15.05 -14.10 21.45
CA LEU A 712 16.12 -13.31 20.82
C LEU A 712 17.51 -13.59 21.40
N SER A 713 17.60 -13.90 22.69
CA SER A 713 18.90 -14.09 23.35
C SER A 713 19.79 -15.19 22.71
N PRO A 714 19.27 -16.33 22.21
CA PRO A 714 20.12 -17.30 21.52
C PRO A 714 20.71 -16.76 20.21
N VAL A 715 19.96 -15.90 19.53
CA VAL A 715 20.37 -15.27 18.27
C VAL A 715 21.47 -14.23 18.52
N LEU A 716 21.31 -13.42 19.56
CA LEU A 716 22.31 -12.43 19.97
C LEU A 716 23.61 -13.10 20.43
N LYS A 717 23.52 -14.16 21.24
CA LYS A 717 24.70 -14.96 21.63
C LYS A 717 25.40 -15.58 20.42
N GLY A 718 24.64 -16.00 19.42
CA GLY A 718 25.20 -16.47 18.16
C GLY A 718 25.98 -15.39 17.40
N LEU A 719 25.50 -14.16 17.39
CA LEU A 719 26.20 -13.04 16.77
C LEU A 719 27.47 -12.66 17.55
N ASP A 720 27.38 -12.61 18.88
CA ASP A 720 28.49 -12.28 19.77
C ASP A 720 29.64 -13.28 19.66
N ALA A 721 29.33 -14.58 19.68
CA ALA A 721 30.32 -15.64 19.50
C ALA A 721 31.10 -15.52 18.19
N VAL A 722 30.43 -15.12 17.10
CA VAL A 722 31.07 -14.93 15.79
C VAL A 722 31.89 -13.64 15.72
N LEU A 723 31.48 -12.60 16.45
CA LEU A 723 32.27 -11.37 16.59
C LEU A 723 33.58 -11.60 17.35
N ASP A 724 33.57 -12.55 18.30
CA ASP A 724 34.77 -12.99 19.03
C ASP A 724 35.65 -13.97 18.23
N GLY A 725 35.27 -14.29 16.99
CA GLY A 725 36.03 -15.17 16.09
C GLY A 725 35.68 -16.66 16.18
N GLY A 726 34.64 -17.03 16.93
CA GLY A 726 34.13 -18.40 17.01
C GLY A 726 33.34 -18.84 15.77
N ASP A 727 33.12 -20.15 15.66
CA ASP A 727 32.37 -20.79 14.57
C ASP A 727 31.14 -21.54 15.13
N LEU A 728 29.94 -21.08 14.76
CA LEU A 728 28.68 -21.65 15.24
C LEU A 728 28.45 -23.12 14.85
N ASP A 729 29.05 -23.58 13.75
CA ASP A 729 28.88 -24.95 13.28
C ASP A 729 29.89 -25.92 13.96
N ARG A 730 31.10 -25.42 14.30
CA ARG A 730 32.15 -26.20 14.99
C ARG A 730 32.04 -26.17 16.51
N ASP A 731 31.87 -25.00 17.10
CA ASP A 731 31.97 -24.79 18.55
C ASP A 731 30.66 -25.12 19.28
N ARG A 732 29.54 -25.17 18.53
CA ARG A 732 28.17 -25.45 18.99
C ARG A 732 27.87 -25.02 20.44
N PRO A 733 27.97 -23.71 20.76
CA PRO A 733 27.65 -23.25 22.11
C PRO A 733 26.21 -23.65 22.45
N HIS A 734 25.98 -24.22 23.64
CA HIS A 734 24.71 -24.85 24.03
C HIS A 734 23.49 -23.90 23.95
N ASP A 735 23.70 -22.60 23.89
CA ASP A 735 22.68 -21.55 23.90
C ASP A 735 22.79 -20.54 22.75
N ALA A 736 23.70 -20.72 21.78
CA ALA A 736 23.85 -19.86 20.61
C ALA A 736 23.13 -20.45 19.39
N ARG A 737 22.45 -19.61 18.59
CA ARG A 737 21.71 -20.07 17.40
C ARG A 737 21.84 -19.11 16.22
N ARG A 738 22.02 -19.70 15.03
CA ARG A 738 21.81 -19.02 13.75
C ARG A 738 20.31 -18.84 13.51
N PHE A 739 19.88 -17.61 13.23
CA PHE A 739 18.47 -17.33 12.96
C PHE A 739 18.12 -17.53 11.48
N LEU A 740 17.41 -18.63 11.22
CA LEU A 740 16.74 -18.94 9.97
C LEU A 740 15.22 -18.83 10.16
N GLY A 741 14.48 -18.61 9.09
CA GLY A 741 13.04 -18.35 9.09
C GLY A 741 12.18 -19.55 8.66
N TRP A 742 12.77 -20.54 7.98
CA TRP A 742 12.09 -21.75 7.54
C TRP A 742 12.54 -23.00 8.33
N SER A 743 11.61 -23.94 8.48
CA SER A 743 11.87 -25.26 9.08
C SER A 743 10.85 -26.27 8.56
N ASP A 744 11.28 -27.50 8.31
CA ASP A 744 10.45 -28.65 7.94
C ASP A 744 10.06 -29.54 9.14
N ARG A 745 10.57 -29.24 10.34
CA ARG A 745 10.36 -30.01 11.59
C ARG A 745 9.77 -29.17 12.73
N GLY A 746 9.04 -28.11 12.39
CA GLY A 746 8.54 -27.11 13.35
C GLY A 746 9.61 -26.07 13.70
N HIS A 747 9.20 -24.83 13.98
CA HIS A 747 10.12 -23.72 14.17
C HIS A 747 10.34 -23.40 15.65
N TRP A 748 11.60 -23.43 16.11
CA TRP A 748 11.96 -23.24 17.52
C TRP A 748 11.55 -21.87 18.10
N MET A 749 11.50 -20.81 17.27
CA MET A 749 10.92 -19.51 17.66
C MET A 749 9.46 -19.59 18.13
N LEU A 750 8.72 -20.64 17.74
CA LEU A 750 7.31 -20.84 18.11
C LEU A 750 7.12 -21.81 19.28
N SER A 751 8.15 -22.55 19.65
CA SER A 751 8.13 -23.35 20.87
C SER A 751 8.10 -22.42 22.09
N ASP A 752 7.40 -22.82 23.15
CA ASP A 752 7.41 -22.09 24.43
C ASP A 752 8.74 -22.22 25.20
N GLY A 753 9.75 -22.81 24.54
CA GLY A 753 10.98 -23.32 25.13
C GLY A 753 10.79 -24.76 25.57
#